data_AF-A0AA49JCI0-F1
#
_entry.id   AF-A0AA49JCI0-F1
#
_cell.length_a   1.000
_cell.length_b   1.000
_cell.length_c   1.000
_cell.angle_alpha   90.00
_cell.angle_beta   90.00
_cell.angle_gamma   90.00
#
_symmetry.space_group_name_H-M   'P 1'
#
loop_
_entity.id
_entity.type
_entity.pdbx_description
1 polymer ?
#
loop_
_entity_poly.entity_id
_entity_poly.type
_entity_poly.pdbx_seq_one_letter_code
_entity_poly.pdbx_strand_id
1 'polypeptide(L)'
;MRRSVCYTFCFLLAFHALWGQDEDLRLLNYYQYYGDQENVLYKQMVKEAEKHFEVREQKIASLTTPQDWQTYQGSIKQKLMQLIGPLPEKTPLNPQVTGTIERADFTVEKIIYESQPGFYITAALFLPKKLQEKAPAIIYCSGHSPLGFRSDVYQNKIINLVKKGFVVLAFDPLGQGERMQYPDEEGIKSLIGGPTDEHGYVGARCFLTGSSLAKYMIWDGIRTVDYLLTRPEVDPQRIGLTGRSGGGTQTTYIAAFDDRIQAAAPEAYLTRLETLMKTEGPQDAEQNIPYFIDQELDLADFLIVRAPKPTLIVSTTRDMFSIAGARETYHEVKRAYQALGNPAAISMSEDDAPHASTLKNREAMYAFFRKYLQNPGDSHEEEVTLFRPEELWATPNGQVALDLGSRNVFGLNRDEAIQKKERIRKERVNFESQKVITKAKALTGYQSPSTSQKVHFAGQYSRDGYKVQKYLMIEEEQVTPFLLFVPDQARKKETILYFHPDGKTVQAAPGEQIEAWVKQGIMVLSADVRGTGELGPGYLKGDAYIDSVSYNQWFGGMLLHQSIVARQAEDMVRMARYLTSAFKEREISITAIAHSTLTPALLHAAAFEPTIQRTVLVEPLYSYESLVTHEQYDARWVHGSVNNAMNNYDLADLAASLAPRHLLVVNPIDHQFNSANPSEFEQEWAFVREQYQNSGNVKILVTDDGQQEEETIINWLR
;
A
#
# COMPACT_ATOMS: atom_id res chain seq x y z
N MET A 1 -53.59 -69.27 46.41
CA MET A 1 -53.15 -68.14 47.28
C MET A 1 -51.64 -68.23 47.42
N ARG A 2 -50.92 -67.09 47.36
CA ARG A 2 -49.46 -66.89 47.61
C ARG A 2 -48.52 -67.28 46.45
N ARG A 3 -47.91 -66.28 45.81
CA ARG A 3 -46.59 -65.64 46.07
C ARG A 3 -45.42 -66.50 45.57
N SER A 4 -44.71 -66.02 44.56
CA SER A 4 -43.34 -66.40 44.25
C SER A 4 -42.61 -65.21 43.62
N VAL A 5 -41.44 -64.94 44.18
CA VAL A 5 -40.49 -63.88 43.83
C VAL A 5 -39.67 -64.35 42.63
N CYS A 6 -39.45 -63.49 41.63
CA CYS A 6 -38.48 -63.72 40.56
C CYS A 6 -37.59 -62.50 40.43
N TYR A 7 -36.32 -62.65 40.81
CA TYR A 7 -35.28 -61.64 40.60
C TYR A 7 -34.90 -61.61 39.11
N THR A 8 -34.99 -60.43 38.50
CA THR A 8 -34.53 -60.18 37.14
C THR A 8 -33.08 -59.69 37.21
N PHE A 9 -32.15 -60.44 36.62
CA PHE A 9 -30.75 -60.05 36.50
C PHE A 9 -30.60 -59.05 35.34
N CYS A 10 -30.24 -57.80 35.64
CA CYS A 10 -29.87 -56.80 34.63
C CYS A 10 -28.45 -57.08 34.10
N PHE A 11 -28.31 -57.28 32.79
CA PHE A 11 -27.03 -57.15 32.10
C PHE A 11 -26.78 -55.67 31.79
N LEU A 12 -25.76 -55.10 32.43
CA LEU A 12 -25.18 -53.80 32.11
C LEU A 12 -24.39 -53.91 30.79
N LEU A 13 -24.91 -53.32 29.71
CA LEU A 13 -24.12 -53.00 28.51
C LEU A 13 -23.46 -51.64 28.74
N ALA A 14 -22.16 -51.67 29.04
CA ALA A 14 -21.33 -50.48 29.11
C ALA A 14 -21.11 -49.91 27.70
N PHE A 15 -21.85 -48.86 27.34
CA PHE A 15 -21.49 -48.00 26.22
C PHE A 15 -20.16 -47.31 26.55
N HIS A 16 -19.07 -47.75 25.95
CA HIS A 16 -17.86 -46.95 25.86
C HIS A 16 -18.15 -45.84 24.87
N ALA A 17 -18.43 -44.64 25.37
CA ALA A 17 -18.35 -43.44 24.54
C ALA A 17 -16.90 -43.35 24.06
N LEU A 18 -16.67 -43.63 22.78
CA LEU A 18 -15.43 -43.25 22.09
C LEU A 18 -15.43 -41.72 22.06
N TRP A 19 -14.61 -41.11 22.90
CA TRP A 19 -14.27 -39.71 22.78
C TRP A 19 -13.38 -39.59 21.54
N GLY A 20 -13.99 -39.46 20.36
CA GLY A 20 -13.28 -39.00 19.17
C GLY A 20 -12.83 -37.57 19.45
N GLN A 21 -11.55 -37.37 19.68
CA GLN A 21 -10.97 -36.04 19.80
C GLN A 21 -10.96 -35.44 18.38
N ASP A 22 -11.67 -34.33 18.17
CA ASP A 22 -11.61 -33.61 16.90
C ASP A 22 -10.15 -33.26 16.58
N GLU A 23 -9.70 -33.52 15.35
CA GLU A 23 -8.33 -33.23 14.92
C GLU A 23 -8.09 -31.71 14.89
N ASP A 24 -7.38 -31.15 15.88
CA ASP A 24 -6.93 -29.77 15.81
C ASP A 24 -5.57 -29.70 15.08
N LEU A 25 -5.61 -29.29 13.81
CA LEU A 25 -4.44 -29.09 12.97
C LEU A 25 -3.83 -27.69 13.11
N ARG A 26 -4.47 -26.76 13.83
CA ARG A 26 -3.87 -25.47 14.17
C ARG A 26 -2.79 -25.66 15.23
N LEU A 27 -1.66 -24.99 15.07
CA LEU A 27 -0.54 -25.07 16.01
C LEU A 27 -0.59 -23.97 17.05
N LEU A 28 -1.01 -22.76 16.67
CA LEU A 28 -0.98 -21.59 17.54
C LEU A 28 -2.12 -21.59 18.57
N ASN A 29 -3.19 -22.36 18.32
CA ASN A 29 -4.18 -22.71 19.35
C ASN A 29 -3.54 -23.45 20.54
N TYR A 30 -2.60 -24.35 20.25
CA TYR A 30 -1.91 -25.15 21.26
C TYR A 30 -0.76 -24.37 21.91
N TYR A 31 0.05 -23.68 21.11
CA TYR A 31 1.14 -22.83 21.60
C TYR A 31 0.67 -21.40 21.85
N GLN A 32 -0.14 -21.20 22.90
CA GLN A 32 -0.69 -19.88 23.26
C GLN A 32 0.35 -18.77 23.46
N TYR A 33 1.61 -19.13 23.79
CA TYR A 33 2.72 -18.18 23.86
C TYR A 33 2.94 -17.43 22.53
N TYR A 34 2.62 -18.07 21.40
CA TYR A 34 2.68 -17.53 20.04
C TYR A 34 1.28 -17.20 19.50
N GLY A 35 0.29 -16.97 20.36
CA GLY A 35 -1.10 -16.76 19.97
C GLY A 35 -1.36 -15.47 19.17
N ASP A 36 -0.39 -14.56 19.07
CA ASP A 36 -0.53 -13.27 18.39
C ASP A 36 0.09 -13.23 16.98
N GLN A 37 0.57 -14.37 16.47
CA GLN A 37 1.37 -14.43 15.22
C GLN A 37 0.57 -14.22 13.95
N GLU A 38 -0.77 -14.20 14.01
CA GLU A 38 -1.59 -13.64 12.94
C GLU A 38 -1.19 -12.19 12.58
N ASN A 39 -0.52 -11.49 13.51
CA ASN A 39 -0.04 -10.12 13.35
C ASN A 39 1.45 -10.02 12.97
N VAL A 40 2.14 -11.16 12.78
CA VAL A 40 3.59 -11.20 12.63
C VAL A 40 4.06 -10.39 11.42
N LEU A 41 3.30 -10.41 10.32
CA LEU A 41 3.65 -9.69 9.09
C LEU A 41 3.87 -8.20 9.37
N TYR A 42 2.89 -7.55 10.00
CA TYR A 42 2.99 -6.13 10.28
C TYR A 42 3.88 -5.81 11.47
N LYS A 43 3.86 -6.61 12.55
CA LYS A 43 4.76 -6.40 13.70
C LYS A 43 6.24 -6.46 13.30
N GLN A 44 6.61 -7.32 12.35
CA GLN A 44 7.97 -7.36 11.83
C GLN A 44 8.34 -6.09 11.06
N MET A 45 7.43 -5.55 10.26
CA MET A 45 7.64 -4.27 9.58
C MET A 45 7.87 -3.15 10.60
N VAL A 46 7.09 -3.09 11.68
CA VAL A 46 7.28 -2.09 12.74
C VAL A 46 8.66 -2.24 13.41
N LYS A 47 9.05 -3.46 13.79
CA LYS A 47 10.36 -3.74 14.40
C LYS A 47 11.55 -3.40 13.47
N GLU A 48 11.36 -3.56 12.18
CA GLU A 48 12.36 -3.15 11.18
C GLU A 48 12.43 -1.62 11.05
N ALA A 49 11.28 -0.96 10.98
CA ALA A 49 11.19 0.50 10.92
C ALA A 49 11.90 1.17 12.10
N GLU A 50 11.76 0.62 13.33
CA GLU A 50 12.45 1.11 14.53
C GLU A 50 13.96 1.26 14.31
N LYS A 51 14.61 0.33 13.60
CA LYS A 51 16.06 0.42 13.32
C LYS A 51 16.41 1.63 12.47
N HIS A 52 15.59 1.95 11.46
CA HIS A 52 15.80 3.14 10.62
C HIS A 52 15.57 4.43 11.43
N PHE A 53 14.56 4.44 12.29
CA PHE A 53 14.29 5.59 13.16
C PHE A 53 15.42 5.81 14.18
N GLU A 54 15.96 4.76 14.79
CA GLU A 54 17.12 4.87 15.70
C GLU A 54 18.35 5.49 15.02
N VAL A 55 18.66 5.08 13.79
CA VAL A 55 19.76 5.66 13.01
C VAL A 55 19.51 7.14 12.70
N ARG A 56 18.28 7.47 12.29
CA ARG A 56 17.85 8.85 12.04
C ARG A 56 17.97 9.71 13.30
N GLU A 57 17.52 9.22 14.45
CA GLU A 57 17.59 9.96 15.72
C GLU A 57 19.03 10.29 16.11
N GLN A 58 19.95 9.33 15.97
CA GLN A 58 21.37 9.57 16.20
C GLN A 58 21.91 10.66 15.25
N LYS A 59 21.50 10.62 13.98
CA LYS A 59 21.87 11.65 13.00
C LYS A 59 21.36 13.02 13.42
N ILE A 60 20.08 13.15 13.75
CA ILE A 60 19.46 14.41 14.20
C ILE A 60 20.09 14.91 15.50
N ALA A 61 20.41 14.05 16.45
CA ALA A 61 21.09 14.40 17.69
C ALA A 61 22.48 15.02 17.44
N SER A 62 23.17 14.60 16.38
CA SER A 62 24.50 15.14 16.01
C SER A 62 24.49 16.52 15.37
N LEU A 63 23.34 17.00 14.87
CA LEU A 63 23.24 18.30 14.18
C LEU A 63 23.20 19.45 15.19
N THR A 64 24.21 20.34 15.15
CA THR A 64 24.35 21.43 16.14
C THR A 64 24.52 22.81 15.52
N THR A 65 25.22 22.90 14.38
CA THR A 65 25.54 24.17 13.72
C THR A 65 24.57 24.47 12.57
N PRO A 66 24.43 25.75 12.15
CA PRO A 66 23.63 26.09 10.97
C PRO A 66 24.05 25.30 9.72
N GLN A 67 25.36 25.07 9.56
CA GLN A 67 25.92 24.33 8.41
C GLN A 67 25.53 22.85 8.42
N ASP A 68 25.45 22.21 9.61
CA ASP A 68 25.00 20.82 9.73
C ASP A 68 23.56 20.68 9.23
N TRP A 69 22.69 21.58 9.67
CA TRP A 69 21.27 21.61 9.28
C TRP A 69 21.11 21.94 7.81
N GLN A 70 21.84 22.89 7.24
CA GLN A 70 21.82 23.19 5.80
C GLN A 70 22.28 21.99 4.95
N THR A 71 23.31 21.28 5.40
CA THR A 71 23.79 20.06 4.73
C THR A 71 22.72 18.98 4.79
N TYR A 72 22.06 18.82 5.94
CA TYR A 72 20.98 17.87 6.11
C TYR A 72 19.76 18.22 5.24
N GLN A 73 19.34 19.49 5.19
CA GLN A 73 18.30 19.97 4.28
C GLN A 73 18.61 19.62 2.82
N GLY A 74 19.86 19.83 2.38
CA GLY A 74 20.30 19.45 1.04
C GLY A 74 20.14 17.95 0.77
N SER A 75 20.54 17.11 1.74
CA SER A 75 20.42 15.65 1.63
C SER A 75 18.95 15.20 1.58
N ILE A 76 18.07 15.78 2.40
CA ILE A 76 16.64 15.46 2.37
C ILE A 76 16.04 15.86 1.02
N LYS A 77 16.30 17.08 0.54
CA LYS A 77 15.79 17.55 -0.77
C LYS A 77 16.19 16.59 -1.89
N GLN A 78 17.44 16.13 -1.90
CA GLN A 78 17.91 15.14 -2.87
C GLN A 78 17.16 13.80 -2.74
N LYS A 79 17.04 13.26 -1.52
CA LYS A 79 16.30 12.01 -1.27
C LYS A 79 14.83 12.13 -1.71
N LEU A 80 14.14 13.20 -1.31
CA LEU A 80 12.74 13.47 -1.67
C LEU A 80 12.53 13.52 -3.20
N MET A 81 13.41 14.24 -3.92
CA MET A 81 13.34 14.32 -5.38
C MET A 81 13.63 12.97 -6.05
N GLN A 82 14.56 12.19 -5.51
CA GLN A 82 14.85 10.85 -6.02
C GLN A 82 13.68 9.89 -5.81
N LEU A 83 13.02 9.93 -4.65
CA LEU A 83 11.92 9.04 -4.30
C LEU A 83 10.62 9.36 -5.04
N ILE A 84 10.28 10.64 -5.23
CA ILE A 84 9.12 11.05 -6.05
C ILE A 84 9.38 10.83 -7.54
N GLY A 85 10.65 10.93 -7.96
CA GLY A 85 11.05 10.88 -9.36
C GLY A 85 10.77 12.19 -10.11
N PRO A 86 10.98 12.21 -11.43
CA PRO A 86 10.78 13.42 -12.23
C PRO A 86 9.31 13.84 -12.24
N LEU A 87 9.06 15.11 -11.93
CA LEU A 87 7.75 15.73 -12.12
C LEU A 87 7.46 15.93 -13.62
N PRO A 88 6.18 15.95 -14.03
CA PRO A 88 5.81 16.23 -15.42
C PRO A 88 6.33 17.56 -15.94
N GLU A 89 6.38 17.72 -17.27
CA GLU A 89 6.69 19.02 -17.89
C GLU A 89 5.53 20.00 -17.70
N LYS A 90 5.84 21.29 -17.52
CA LYS A 90 4.81 22.34 -17.46
C LYS A 90 4.19 22.55 -18.84
N THR A 91 2.88 22.35 -18.91
CA THR A 91 2.05 22.61 -20.09
C THR A 91 1.18 23.86 -19.89
N PRO A 92 0.49 24.41 -20.92
CA PRO A 92 -0.48 25.47 -20.72
C PRO A 92 -1.57 25.07 -19.71
N LEU A 93 -1.95 26.00 -18.82
CA LEU A 93 -2.99 25.76 -17.80
C LEU A 93 -4.42 25.75 -18.38
N ASN A 94 -4.64 26.39 -19.53
CA ASN A 94 -5.95 26.57 -20.16
C ASN A 94 -7.09 26.95 -19.17
N PRO A 95 -6.91 27.95 -18.29
CA PRO A 95 -7.88 28.23 -17.25
C PRO A 95 -9.18 28.80 -17.82
N GLN A 96 -10.30 28.38 -17.26
CA GLN A 96 -11.64 28.83 -17.60
C GLN A 96 -12.40 29.19 -16.33
N VAL A 97 -12.99 30.39 -16.31
CA VAL A 97 -13.98 30.76 -15.28
C VAL A 97 -15.35 30.31 -15.78
N THR A 98 -15.94 29.32 -15.13
CA THR A 98 -17.21 28.72 -15.55
C THR A 98 -18.42 29.36 -14.88
N GLY A 99 -18.19 30.17 -13.84
CA GLY A 99 -19.22 31.02 -13.26
C GLY A 99 -18.68 31.90 -12.14
N THR A 100 -19.47 32.90 -11.78
CA THR A 100 -19.14 33.86 -10.73
C THR A 100 -20.32 34.02 -9.77
N ILE A 101 -20.05 34.00 -8.47
CA ILE A 101 -21.04 34.25 -7.43
C ILE A 101 -20.66 35.52 -6.67
N GLU A 102 -21.61 36.44 -6.61
CA GLU A 102 -21.47 37.69 -5.88
C GLU A 102 -22.02 37.54 -4.45
N ARG A 103 -21.20 37.89 -3.45
CA ARG A 103 -21.62 38.10 -2.04
C ARG A 103 -21.37 39.55 -1.64
N ALA A 104 -21.80 39.95 -0.44
CA ALA A 104 -21.69 41.34 -0.02
C ALA A 104 -20.22 41.80 0.17
N ASP A 105 -19.37 40.90 0.64
CA ASP A 105 -18.00 41.15 1.10
C ASP A 105 -16.91 40.52 0.21
N PHE A 106 -17.27 39.52 -0.62
CA PHE A 106 -16.36 38.86 -1.57
C PHE A 106 -17.10 38.38 -2.82
N THR A 107 -16.33 37.95 -3.81
CA THR A 107 -16.79 37.28 -5.04
C THR A 107 -16.14 35.90 -5.11
N VAL A 108 -16.83 34.92 -5.69
CA VAL A 108 -16.29 33.57 -5.94
C VAL A 108 -16.26 33.32 -7.44
N GLU A 109 -15.09 33.04 -8.00
CA GLU A 109 -14.94 32.51 -9.37
C GLU A 109 -14.82 30.99 -9.30
N LYS A 110 -15.66 30.28 -10.06
CA LYS A 110 -15.59 28.83 -10.24
C LYS A 110 -14.70 28.56 -11.45
N ILE A 111 -13.66 27.75 -11.26
CA ILE A 111 -12.54 27.67 -12.21
C ILE A 111 -12.25 26.21 -12.55
N ILE A 112 -11.92 26.00 -13.81
CA ILE A 112 -11.34 24.75 -14.32
C ILE A 112 -10.01 25.08 -15.00
N TYR A 113 -8.98 24.29 -14.76
CA TYR A 113 -7.68 24.39 -15.45
C TYR A 113 -7.01 23.01 -15.55
N GLU A 114 -5.94 22.91 -16.34
CA GLU A 114 -5.22 21.66 -16.58
C GLU A 114 -3.89 21.63 -15.82
N SER A 115 -3.66 20.56 -15.04
CA SER A 115 -2.31 20.28 -14.51
C SER A 115 -1.45 19.52 -15.51
N GLN A 116 -2.09 18.72 -16.37
CA GLN A 116 -1.52 18.02 -17.53
C GLN A 116 -2.55 18.03 -18.67
N PRO A 117 -2.16 17.78 -19.93
CA PRO A 117 -3.08 17.81 -21.07
C PRO A 117 -4.31 16.91 -20.86
N GLY A 118 -5.49 17.52 -20.85
CA GLY A 118 -6.78 16.84 -20.63
C GLY A 118 -6.99 16.28 -19.22
N PHE A 119 -6.14 16.66 -18.25
CA PHE A 119 -6.25 16.27 -16.85
C PHE A 119 -6.63 17.51 -16.02
N TYR A 120 -7.92 17.64 -15.74
CA TYR A 120 -8.50 18.87 -15.20
C TYR A 120 -8.47 18.91 -13.67
N ILE A 121 -8.24 20.12 -13.15
CA ILE A 121 -8.45 20.52 -11.76
C ILE A 121 -9.63 21.48 -11.72
N THR A 122 -10.57 21.20 -10.82
CA THR A 122 -11.65 22.11 -10.42
C THR A 122 -11.26 22.88 -9.17
N ALA A 123 -11.59 24.16 -9.14
CA ALA A 123 -11.28 25.04 -8.03
C ALA A 123 -12.31 26.16 -7.89
N ALA A 124 -12.29 26.81 -6.73
CA ALA A 124 -12.97 28.08 -6.50
C ALA A 124 -11.97 29.12 -5.96
N LEU A 125 -11.93 30.29 -6.62
CA LEU A 125 -11.13 31.44 -6.21
C LEU A 125 -12.05 32.47 -5.54
N PHE A 126 -11.84 32.68 -4.25
CA PHE A 126 -12.57 33.61 -3.43
C PHE A 126 -11.77 34.92 -3.32
N LEU A 127 -12.38 36.00 -3.79
CA LEU A 127 -11.78 37.32 -3.95
C LEU A 127 -12.45 38.33 -3.01
N PRO A 128 -11.74 38.87 -2.01
CA PRO A 128 -12.26 39.97 -1.19
C PRO A 128 -12.60 41.19 -2.06
N LYS A 129 -13.72 41.86 -1.80
CA LYS A 129 -14.14 43.03 -2.62
C LYS A 129 -13.32 44.31 -2.37
N LYS A 130 -12.65 44.40 -1.23
CA LYS A 130 -11.93 45.61 -0.79
C LYS A 130 -10.41 45.51 -1.03
N LEU A 131 -10.00 44.99 -2.19
CA LEU A 131 -8.58 44.97 -2.57
C LEU A 131 -8.19 46.31 -3.20
N GLN A 132 -7.24 47.02 -2.58
CA GLN A 132 -6.65 48.24 -3.15
C GLN A 132 -5.33 47.96 -3.88
N GLU A 133 -4.66 46.88 -3.51
CA GLU A 133 -3.39 46.40 -4.08
C GLU A 133 -3.45 44.87 -4.19
N LYS A 134 -2.38 44.28 -4.72
CA LYS A 134 -2.19 42.83 -4.69
C LYS A 134 -2.28 42.31 -3.25
N ALA A 135 -3.06 41.26 -3.04
CA ALA A 135 -3.31 40.66 -1.74
C ALA A 135 -2.44 39.41 -1.53
N PRO A 136 -2.16 39.07 -0.25
CA PRO A 136 -1.64 37.77 0.09
C PRO A 136 -2.70 36.71 -0.24
N ALA A 137 -2.23 35.54 -0.69
CA ALA A 137 -3.11 34.47 -1.11
C ALA A 137 -2.89 33.20 -0.27
N ILE A 138 -3.96 32.47 -0.02
CA ILE A 138 -3.94 31.17 0.65
C ILE A 138 -4.49 30.12 -0.30
N ILE A 139 -3.70 29.08 -0.53
CA ILE A 139 -4.22 27.85 -1.15
C ILE A 139 -4.77 26.97 -0.03
N TYR A 140 -6.00 26.49 -0.21
CA TYR A 140 -6.66 25.59 0.73
C TYR A 140 -6.78 24.18 0.14
N CYS A 141 -6.13 23.22 0.79
CA CYS A 141 -6.24 21.79 0.45
C CYS A 141 -7.29 21.12 1.34
N SER A 142 -8.20 20.38 0.73
CA SER A 142 -9.21 19.60 1.46
C SER A 142 -8.63 18.27 1.92
N GLY A 143 -9.03 17.79 3.10
CA GLY A 143 -8.85 16.38 3.48
C GLY A 143 -9.89 15.48 2.82
N HIS A 144 -9.92 14.20 3.19
CA HIS A 144 -10.72 13.10 2.61
C HIS A 144 -12.25 13.23 2.72
N SER A 145 -12.79 14.37 2.31
CA SER A 145 -14.21 14.64 2.16
C SER A 145 -14.61 14.37 0.70
N PRO A 146 -15.64 13.55 0.43
CA PRO A 146 -16.19 13.39 -0.91
C PRO A 146 -16.61 14.72 -1.55
N LEU A 147 -17.05 15.70 -0.74
CA LEU A 147 -17.44 17.03 -1.23
C LEU A 147 -16.25 17.97 -1.54
N GLY A 148 -15.02 17.53 -1.27
CA GLY A 148 -13.84 18.39 -1.34
C GLY A 148 -14.02 19.65 -0.49
N PHE A 149 -13.65 20.81 -1.03
CA PHE A 149 -13.68 22.09 -0.32
C PHE A 149 -15.10 22.60 -0.03
N ARG A 150 -16.12 21.94 -0.60
CA ARG A 150 -17.54 22.28 -0.44
C ARG A 150 -18.14 21.71 0.84
N SER A 151 -17.40 20.91 1.62
CA SER A 151 -17.89 20.51 2.94
C SER A 151 -17.97 21.70 3.90
N ASP A 152 -18.99 21.72 4.76
CA ASP A 152 -19.26 22.84 5.68
C ASP A 152 -18.04 23.21 6.54
N VAL A 153 -17.33 22.19 7.02
CA VAL A 153 -16.14 22.35 7.87
C VAL A 153 -14.97 23.04 7.15
N TYR A 154 -14.87 22.91 5.83
CA TYR A 154 -13.84 23.57 5.02
C TYR A 154 -14.31 24.94 4.52
N GLN A 155 -15.55 25.04 4.07
CA GLN A 155 -16.16 26.31 3.69
C GLN A 155 -16.06 27.36 4.80
N ASN A 156 -16.33 26.97 6.06
CA ASN A 156 -16.21 27.88 7.20
C ASN A 156 -14.81 28.52 7.29
N LYS A 157 -13.75 27.72 7.10
CA LYS A 157 -12.36 28.18 7.14
C LYS A 157 -12.01 29.06 5.95
N ILE A 158 -12.42 28.64 4.76
CA ILE A 158 -12.16 29.34 3.50
C ILE A 158 -12.79 30.74 3.55
N ILE A 159 -14.09 30.84 3.88
CA ILE A 159 -14.81 32.12 3.90
C ILE A 159 -14.21 33.05 4.97
N ASN A 160 -13.85 32.52 6.14
CA ASN A 160 -13.20 33.32 7.18
C ASN A 160 -11.81 33.84 6.77
N LEU A 161 -11.02 33.08 6.01
CA LEU A 161 -9.75 33.59 5.43
C LEU A 161 -10.03 34.74 4.45
N VAL A 162 -11.06 34.61 3.60
CA VAL A 162 -11.42 35.65 2.63
C VAL A 162 -11.86 36.94 3.33
N LYS A 163 -12.71 36.83 4.36
CA LYS A 163 -13.12 37.96 5.21
C LYS A 163 -11.95 38.66 5.88
N LYS A 164 -10.84 37.95 6.09
CA LYS A 164 -9.59 38.49 6.63
C LYS A 164 -8.71 39.18 5.59
N GLY A 165 -9.17 39.29 4.34
CA GLY A 165 -8.47 40.00 3.27
C GLY A 165 -7.50 39.15 2.47
N PHE A 166 -7.56 37.83 2.60
CA PHE A 166 -6.79 36.91 1.76
C PHE A 166 -7.55 36.61 0.47
N VAL A 167 -6.84 36.55 -0.65
CA VAL A 167 -7.33 35.78 -1.81
C VAL A 167 -7.24 34.30 -1.44
N VAL A 168 -8.32 33.54 -1.57
CA VAL A 168 -8.29 32.11 -1.21
C VAL A 168 -8.63 31.27 -2.41
N LEU A 169 -7.76 30.34 -2.76
CA LEU A 169 -8.02 29.35 -3.80
C LEU A 169 -8.14 27.97 -3.17
N ALA A 170 -9.30 27.36 -3.29
CA ALA A 170 -9.52 25.98 -2.87
C ALA A 170 -9.70 25.11 -4.12
N PHE A 171 -8.94 24.02 -4.23
CA PHE A 171 -9.02 23.10 -5.35
C PHE A 171 -9.42 21.71 -4.88
N ASP A 172 -10.01 20.92 -5.78
CA ASP A 172 -10.38 19.54 -5.49
C ASP A 172 -9.16 18.61 -5.60
N PRO A 173 -8.83 17.86 -4.53
CA PRO A 173 -7.89 16.75 -4.61
C PRO A 173 -8.40 15.65 -5.53
N LEU A 174 -7.51 14.72 -5.89
CA LEU A 174 -7.90 13.52 -6.63
C LEU A 174 -8.91 12.71 -5.82
N GLY A 175 -9.88 12.09 -6.48
CA GLY A 175 -10.90 11.26 -5.84
C GLY A 175 -11.89 12.02 -4.94
N GLN A 176 -11.91 13.35 -5.04
CA GLN A 176 -12.72 14.23 -4.21
C GLN A 176 -13.39 15.33 -5.02
N GLY A 177 -14.49 15.86 -4.50
CA GLY A 177 -15.24 16.94 -5.14
C GLY A 177 -15.65 16.53 -6.55
N GLU A 178 -15.28 17.34 -7.55
CA GLU A 178 -15.61 17.09 -8.94
C GLU A 178 -14.58 16.21 -9.68
N ARG A 179 -13.61 15.63 -8.96
CA ARG A 179 -12.49 14.86 -9.53
C ARG A 179 -12.49 13.39 -9.10
N MET A 180 -13.67 12.80 -8.97
CA MET A 180 -13.82 11.37 -8.73
C MET A 180 -13.07 10.58 -9.82
N GLN A 181 -12.30 9.56 -9.44
CA GLN A 181 -11.49 8.79 -10.38
C GLN A 181 -12.28 7.66 -11.03
N TYR A 182 -13.27 7.11 -10.31
CA TYR A 182 -14.09 5.99 -10.76
C TYR A 182 -15.59 6.28 -10.55
N PRO A 183 -16.16 7.32 -11.18
CA PRO A 183 -17.57 7.64 -11.03
C PRO A 183 -18.47 6.55 -11.62
N ASP A 184 -19.64 6.36 -11.01
CA ASP A 184 -20.77 5.68 -11.63
C ASP A 184 -21.31 6.47 -12.83
N GLU A 185 -22.26 5.87 -13.57
CA GLU A 185 -22.83 6.48 -14.79
C GLU A 185 -23.48 7.86 -14.53
N GLU A 186 -23.93 8.11 -13.29
CA GLU A 186 -24.56 9.36 -12.87
C GLU A 186 -23.56 10.37 -12.27
N GLY A 187 -22.32 9.96 -11.96
CA GLY A 187 -21.30 10.81 -11.34
C GLY A 187 -21.55 11.16 -9.88
N ILE A 188 -22.41 10.38 -9.20
CA ILE A 188 -22.84 10.65 -7.83
C ILE A 188 -21.97 9.88 -6.84
N LYS A 189 -21.54 8.67 -7.20
CA LYS A 189 -20.78 7.78 -6.32
C LYS A 189 -19.58 7.19 -7.04
N SER A 190 -18.56 6.88 -6.24
CA SER A 190 -17.44 6.09 -6.71
C SER A 190 -17.82 4.61 -6.74
N LEU A 191 -17.36 3.92 -7.77
CA LEU A 191 -17.45 2.46 -7.89
C LEU A 191 -16.47 1.73 -6.95
N ILE A 192 -15.48 2.43 -6.40
CA ILE A 192 -14.42 1.85 -5.55
C ILE A 192 -14.66 2.12 -4.06
N GLY A 193 -15.17 3.31 -3.70
CA GLY A 193 -15.45 3.64 -2.30
C GLY A 193 -15.26 5.12 -1.96
N GLY A 194 -14.83 5.40 -0.73
CA GLY A 194 -14.50 6.76 -0.31
C GLY A 194 -13.20 7.27 -0.94
N PRO A 195 -12.80 8.53 -0.64
CA PRO A 195 -11.54 9.08 -1.16
C PRO A 195 -10.32 8.22 -0.85
N THR A 196 -10.19 7.69 0.38
CA THR A 196 -9.06 6.83 0.77
C THR A 196 -9.04 5.51 -0.01
N ASP A 197 -10.21 4.95 -0.34
CA ASP A 197 -10.33 3.74 -1.17
C ASP A 197 -9.88 4.03 -2.61
N GLU A 198 -10.35 5.12 -3.23
CA GLU A 198 -9.89 5.52 -4.56
C GLU A 198 -8.39 5.77 -4.60
N HIS A 199 -7.85 6.44 -3.58
CA HIS A 199 -6.43 6.70 -3.43
C HIS A 199 -5.65 5.39 -3.36
N GLY A 200 -6.05 4.46 -2.48
CA GLY A 200 -5.44 3.15 -2.35
C GLY A 200 -5.44 2.37 -3.66
N TYR A 201 -6.60 2.30 -4.31
CA TYR A 201 -6.83 1.53 -5.53
C TYR A 201 -5.99 2.03 -6.72
N VAL A 202 -6.03 3.33 -7.02
CA VAL A 202 -5.21 3.87 -8.12
C VAL A 202 -3.74 3.97 -7.74
N GLY A 203 -3.46 4.23 -6.46
CA GLY A 203 -2.10 4.35 -5.94
C GLY A 203 -1.29 3.06 -6.08
N ALA A 204 -1.91 1.89 -5.85
CA ALA A 204 -1.24 0.61 -6.05
C ALA A 204 -0.70 0.45 -7.49
N ARG A 205 -1.48 0.87 -8.50
CA ARG A 205 -1.04 0.86 -9.89
C ARG A 205 0.11 1.84 -10.16
N CYS A 206 0.08 3.02 -9.53
CA CYS A 206 1.17 3.99 -9.63
C CYS A 206 2.47 3.40 -9.07
N PHE A 207 2.42 2.73 -7.92
CA PHE A 207 3.60 2.08 -7.34
C PHE A 207 4.15 0.98 -8.24
N LEU A 208 3.30 0.13 -8.86
CA LEU A 208 3.77 -0.90 -9.81
C LEU A 208 4.57 -0.35 -10.99
N THR A 209 4.26 0.87 -11.45
CA THR A 209 4.99 1.56 -12.52
C THR A 209 6.18 2.39 -12.03
N GLY A 210 6.48 2.38 -10.73
CA GLY A 210 7.55 3.19 -10.13
C GLY A 210 7.18 4.66 -9.95
N SER A 211 5.89 4.97 -9.88
CA SER A 211 5.34 6.28 -9.55
C SER A 211 4.66 6.23 -8.18
N SER A 212 3.94 7.29 -7.81
CA SER A 212 3.14 7.37 -6.59
C SER A 212 1.97 8.31 -6.77
N LEU A 213 0.87 8.10 -6.04
CA LEU A 213 -0.23 9.06 -6.04
C LEU A 213 0.21 10.43 -5.48
N ALA A 214 1.11 10.42 -4.49
CA ALA A 214 1.77 11.60 -3.95
C ALA A 214 2.39 12.49 -5.05
N LYS A 215 3.05 11.90 -6.07
CA LYS A 215 3.62 12.66 -7.20
C LYS A 215 2.55 13.48 -7.93
N TYR A 216 1.39 12.88 -8.22
CA TYR A 216 0.30 13.57 -8.93
C TYR A 216 -0.28 14.70 -8.09
N MET A 217 -0.48 14.48 -6.79
CA MET A 217 -1.01 15.52 -5.90
C MET A 217 -0.03 16.67 -5.66
N ILE A 218 1.28 16.38 -5.51
CA ILE A 218 2.34 17.38 -5.46
C ILE A 218 2.32 18.22 -6.74
N TRP A 219 2.24 17.56 -7.89
CA TRP A 219 2.20 18.23 -9.19
C TRP A 219 0.96 19.12 -9.33
N ASP A 220 -0.22 18.61 -9.00
CA ASP A 220 -1.46 19.40 -9.01
C ASP A 220 -1.34 20.64 -8.12
N GLY A 221 -0.71 20.52 -6.94
CA GLY A 221 -0.41 21.65 -6.08
C GLY A 221 0.53 22.68 -6.71
N ILE A 222 1.65 22.24 -7.32
CA ILE A 222 2.59 23.12 -8.03
C ILE A 222 1.90 23.85 -9.20
N ARG A 223 1.02 23.15 -9.92
CA ARG A 223 0.23 23.71 -11.03
C ARG A 223 -0.85 24.67 -10.54
N THR A 224 -1.37 24.44 -9.36
CA THR A 224 -2.27 25.35 -8.66
C THR A 224 -1.54 26.66 -8.28
N VAL A 225 -0.30 26.58 -7.81
CA VAL A 225 0.54 27.78 -7.60
C VAL A 225 0.80 28.49 -8.93
N ASP A 226 1.10 27.75 -10.00
CA ASP A 226 1.26 28.36 -11.34
C ASP A 226 0.02 29.14 -11.77
N TYR A 227 -1.18 28.59 -11.58
CA TYR A 227 -2.43 29.28 -11.88
C TYR A 227 -2.61 30.53 -11.02
N LEU A 228 -2.40 30.42 -9.71
CA LEU A 228 -2.57 31.53 -8.78
C LEU A 228 -1.66 32.72 -9.14
N LEU A 229 -0.45 32.45 -9.65
CA LEU A 229 0.49 33.47 -10.12
C LEU A 229 0.07 34.18 -11.42
N THR A 230 -0.91 33.66 -12.16
CA THR A 230 -1.49 34.36 -13.31
C THR A 230 -2.47 35.46 -12.91
N ARG A 231 -2.92 35.46 -11.65
CA ARG A 231 -3.97 36.34 -11.15
C ARG A 231 -3.43 37.73 -10.79
N PRO A 232 -3.98 38.82 -11.36
CA PRO A 232 -3.50 40.18 -11.09
C PRO A 232 -3.72 40.61 -9.64
N GLU A 233 -4.66 39.99 -8.92
CA GLU A 233 -5.01 40.27 -7.53
C GLU A 233 -4.00 39.67 -6.54
N VAL A 234 -3.16 38.73 -6.97
CA VAL A 234 -2.26 37.97 -6.08
C VAL A 234 -0.88 38.58 -6.02
N ASP A 235 -0.35 38.70 -4.80
CA ASP A 235 1.04 38.99 -4.54
C ASP A 235 1.89 37.69 -4.60
N PRO A 236 2.81 37.56 -5.58
CA PRO A 236 3.60 36.35 -5.75
C PRO A 236 4.56 36.05 -4.60
N GLN A 237 4.85 37.01 -3.72
CA GLN A 237 5.76 36.83 -2.58
C GLN A 237 5.02 36.44 -1.29
N ARG A 238 3.68 36.43 -1.30
CA ARG A 238 2.86 36.25 -0.10
C ARG A 238 1.83 35.14 -0.28
N ILE A 239 2.32 33.94 -0.64
CA ILE A 239 1.50 32.74 -0.82
C ILE A 239 1.61 31.83 0.42
N GLY A 240 0.47 31.53 1.02
CA GLY A 240 0.33 30.54 2.08
C GLY A 240 -0.38 29.27 1.61
N LEU A 241 -0.22 28.19 2.36
CA LEU A 241 -0.85 26.89 2.09
C LEU A 241 -1.33 26.24 3.40
N THR A 242 -2.57 25.74 3.42
CA THR A 242 -3.13 25.05 4.59
C THR A 242 -4.20 24.04 4.19
N GLY A 243 -4.45 23.07 5.06
CA GLY A 243 -5.44 22.02 4.87
C GLY A 243 -5.45 21.07 6.05
N ARG A 244 -6.55 20.33 6.22
CA ARG A 244 -6.74 19.35 7.31
C ARG A 244 -6.63 17.91 6.80
N SER A 245 -6.03 17.00 7.57
CA SER A 245 -5.97 15.57 7.25
C SER A 245 -5.20 15.33 5.96
N GLY A 246 -5.78 14.70 4.93
CA GLY A 246 -5.19 14.68 3.58
C GLY A 246 -4.84 16.08 3.02
N GLY A 247 -5.56 17.12 3.41
CA GLY A 247 -5.19 18.51 3.11
C GLY A 247 -3.94 18.96 3.87
N GLY A 248 -3.69 18.40 5.06
CA GLY A 248 -2.46 18.56 5.84
C GLY A 248 -1.28 17.81 5.20
N THR A 249 -1.53 16.61 4.65
CA THR A 249 -0.58 15.87 3.80
C THR A 249 -0.16 16.72 2.61
N GLN A 250 -1.12 17.17 1.81
CA GLN A 250 -0.88 17.99 0.62
C GLN A 250 -0.18 19.31 0.99
N THR A 251 -0.59 19.96 2.08
CA THR A 251 0.08 21.16 2.59
C THR A 251 1.55 20.88 2.88
N THR A 252 1.85 19.77 3.56
CA THR A 252 3.20 19.39 3.93
C THR A 252 4.06 19.10 2.70
N TYR A 253 3.53 18.32 1.75
CA TYR A 253 4.24 17.92 0.54
C TYR A 253 4.47 19.09 -0.41
N ILE A 254 3.41 19.77 -0.85
CA ILE A 254 3.52 20.87 -1.82
C ILE A 254 4.45 21.96 -1.27
N ALA A 255 4.35 22.27 0.02
CA ALA A 255 5.22 23.25 0.66
C ALA A 255 6.70 22.79 0.69
N ALA A 256 6.98 21.49 0.82
CA ALA A 256 8.35 20.98 0.79
C ALA A 256 8.96 20.98 -0.62
N PHE A 257 8.14 20.77 -1.66
CA PHE A 257 8.57 20.68 -3.07
C PHE A 257 8.48 22.00 -3.84
N ASP A 258 7.72 22.99 -3.37
CA ASP A 258 7.56 24.29 -4.03
C ASP A 258 8.03 25.46 -3.15
N ASP A 259 9.18 26.02 -3.52
CA ASP A 259 9.80 27.11 -2.78
C ASP A 259 8.99 28.42 -2.81
N ARG A 260 7.97 28.54 -3.66
CA ARG A 260 7.10 29.73 -3.73
C ARG A 260 6.12 29.83 -2.57
N ILE A 261 5.90 28.74 -1.83
CA ILE A 261 5.05 28.75 -0.63
C ILE A 261 5.80 29.40 0.53
N GLN A 262 5.40 30.63 0.88
CA GLN A 262 6.02 31.45 1.91
C GLN A 262 5.65 31.00 3.34
N ALA A 263 4.40 30.59 3.58
CA ALA A 263 3.94 30.15 4.89
C ALA A 263 3.08 28.88 4.77
N ALA A 264 3.27 27.89 5.66
CA ALA A 264 2.50 26.64 5.61
C ALA A 264 1.86 26.33 6.97
N ALA A 265 0.61 25.88 6.99
CA ALA A 265 -0.09 25.49 8.20
C ALA A 265 -0.79 24.12 8.04
N PRO A 266 -0.04 23.00 8.03
CA PRO A 266 -0.64 21.67 7.99
C PRO A 266 -1.42 21.37 9.28
N GLU A 267 -2.65 20.88 9.13
CA GLU A 267 -3.57 20.61 10.24
C GLU A 267 -3.92 19.12 10.32
N ALA A 268 -3.87 18.55 11.53
CA ALA A 268 -4.32 17.20 11.86
C ALA A 268 -3.73 16.11 10.93
N TYR A 269 -2.40 16.08 10.82
CA TYR A 269 -1.65 15.13 9.97
C TYR A 269 -0.29 14.76 10.56
N LEU A 270 0.51 15.79 10.90
CA LEU A 270 1.89 15.57 11.33
C LEU A 270 1.96 14.81 12.65
N THR A 271 2.68 13.70 12.62
CA THR A 271 3.12 12.91 13.77
C THR A 271 4.42 12.20 13.40
N ARG A 272 5.13 11.62 14.36
CA ARG A 272 6.31 10.81 14.04
C ARG A 272 5.88 9.53 13.32
N LEU A 273 6.59 9.16 12.27
CA LEU A 273 6.29 7.92 11.54
C LEU A 273 6.44 6.69 12.43
N GLU A 274 7.40 6.70 13.35
CA GLU A 274 7.55 5.62 14.32
C GLU A 274 6.29 5.42 15.17
N THR A 275 5.69 6.50 15.66
CA THR A 275 4.45 6.44 16.44
C THR A 275 3.28 6.02 15.56
N LEU A 276 3.21 6.51 14.32
CA LEU A 276 2.18 6.14 13.35
C LEU A 276 2.22 4.64 13.05
N MET A 277 3.40 4.07 12.79
CA MET A 277 3.62 2.64 12.56
C MET A 277 3.21 1.77 13.76
N LYS A 278 3.26 2.29 14.99
CA LYS A 278 2.84 1.58 16.20
C LYS A 278 1.35 1.73 16.52
N THR A 279 0.62 2.59 15.79
CA THR A 279 -0.78 2.94 16.04
C THR A 279 -1.64 2.62 14.82
N GLU A 280 -1.91 3.61 13.96
CA GLU A 280 -2.81 3.48 12.80
C GLU A 280 -2.15 2.82 11.59
N GLY A 281 -0.82 2.77 11.56
CA GLY A 281 0.00 2.28 10.45
C GLY A 281 0.13 3.27 9.28
N PRO A 282 0.84 2.88 8.20
CA PRO A 282 0.88 3.66 6.96
C PRO A 282 -0.55 3.97 6.53
N GLN A 283 -0.84 5.20 6.09
CA GLN A 283 -2.18 5.61 5.65
C GLN A 283 -2.39 5.31 4.16
N ASP A 284 -3.40 5.89 3.52
CA ASP A 284 -3.69 5.71 2.09
C ASP A 284 -2.56 6.15 1.15
N ALA A 285 -2.69 5.85 -0.14
CA ALA A 285 -1.57 5.98 -1.09
C ALA A 285 -1.06 7.42 -1.31
N GLU A 286 -1.85 8.46 -0.99
CA GLU A 286 -1.37 9.85 -1.07
C GLU A 286 -0.28 10.16 -0.03
N GLN A 287 -0.28 9.44 1.10
CA GLN A 287 0.61 9.70 2.24
C GLN A 287 1.86 8.82 2.22
N ASN A 288 2.03 7.99 1.19
CA ASN A 288 3.14 7.05 1.09
C ASN A 288 4.03 7.38 -0.11
N ILE A 289 5.30 7.65 0.18
CA ILE A 289 6.37 7.74 -0.80
C ILE A 289 7.19 6.45 -0.71
N PRO A 290 7.48 5.74 -1.83
CA PRO A 290 8.22 4.49 -1.75
C PRO A 290 9.57 4.66 -1.06
N TYR A 291 9.99 3.67 -0.27
CA TYR A 291 11.30 3.62 0.41
C TYR A 291 11.57 4.77 1.39
N PHE A 292 10.55 5.51 1.83
CA PHE A 292 10.73 6.68 2.68
C PHE A 292 11.40 6.36 4.03
N ILE A 293 10.96 5.28 4.70
CA ILE A 293 11.57 4.83 5.97
C ILE A 293 12.94 4.19 5.71
N ASP A 294 13.08 3.40 4.65
CA ASP A 294 14.38 2.83 4.23
C ASP A 294 15.45 3.91 4.05
N GLN A 295 15.07 5.07 3.51
CA GLN A 295 15.92 6.24 3.35
C GLN A 295 16.10 7.09 4.62
N GLU A 296 15.69 6.58 5.79
CA GLU A 296 15.85 7.22 7.10
C GLU A 296 15.15 8.59 7.16
N LEU A 297 13.97 8.72 6.53
CA LEU A 297 13.16 9.93 6.55
C LEU A 297 11.97 9.80 7.51
N ASP A 298 11.55 10.93 8.07
CA ASP A 298 10.35 11.11 8.89
C ASP A 298 9.48 12.26 8.34
N LEU A 299 8.22 12.37 8.78
CA LEU A 299 7.35 13.50 8.41
C LEU A 299 7.95 14.85 8.83
N ALA A 300 8.75 14.88 9.91
CA ALA A 300 9.51 16.06 10.32
C ALA A 300 10.42 16.62 9.21
N ASP A 301 10.95 15.75 8.33
CA ASP A 301 11.91 16.14 7.30
C ASP A 301 11.31 17.06 6.23
N PHE A 302 10.01 16.92 5.94
CA PHE A 302 9.29 17.85 5.07
C PHE A 302 9.24 19.28 5.64
N LEU A 303 9.23 19.43 6.97
CA LEU A 303 9.29 20.73 7.61
C LEU A 303 10.73 21.25 7.73
N ILE A 304 11.69 20.35 7.99
CA ILE A 304 13.11 20.69 8.07
C ILE A 304 13.59 21.28 6.74
N VAL A 305 13.24 20.73 5.58
CA VAL A 305 13.65 21.28 4.27
C VAL A 305 13.13 22.69 4.00
N ARG A 306 12.04 23.09 4.66
CA ARG A 306 11.46 24.44 4.55
C ARG A 306 12.09 25.44 5.50
N ALA A 307 12.73 25.00 6.59
CA ALA A 307 13.31 25.91 7.56
C ALA A 307 14.28 26.90 6.88
N PRO A 308 14.25 28.21 7.20
CA PRO A 308 13.48 28.87 8.26
C PRO A 308 12.13 29.48 7.81
N LYS A 309 11.51 29.03 6.70
CA LYS A 309 10.21 29.58 6.25
C LYS A 309 9.11 29.34 7.28
N PRO A 310 8.18 30.29 7.50
CA PRO A 310 7.11 30.13 8.47
C PRO A 310 6.28 28.84 8.33
N THR A 311 6.11 28.14 9.44
CA THR A 311 5.31 26.91 9.55
C THR A 311 4.50 26.88 10.86
N LEU A 312 3.24 26.50 10.80
CA LEU A 312 2.37 26.24 11.95
C LEU A 312 1.89 24.78 11.92
N ILE A 313 2.23 24.01 12.94
CA ILE A 313 1.64 22.68 13.16
C ILE A 313 0.33 22.85 13.91
N VAL A 314 -0.79 22.38 13.36
CA VAL A 314 -2.09 22.42 14.04
C VAL A 314 -2.53 21.00 14.36
N SER A 315 -2.80 20.70 15.64
CA SER A 315 -3.11 19.35 16.11
C SER A 315 -4.28 19.34 17.10
N THR A 316 -4.87 18.16 17.29
CA THR A 316 -5.84 17.89 18.34
C THR A 316 -5.37 16.72 19.21
N THR A 317 -5.76 16.67 20.48
CA THR A 317 -5.20 15.72 21.46
C THR A 317 -5.76 14.29 21.36
N ARG A 318 -6.94 14.10 20.74
CA ARG A 318 -7.62 12.80 20.57
C ARG A 318 -7.73 12.40 19.10
N ASP A 319 -6.82 12.90 18.27
CA ASP A 319 -6.72 12.55 16.85
C ASP A 319 -6.19 11.13 16.66
N MET A 320 -6.43 10.54 15.49
CA MET A 320 -5.78 9.30 15.05
C MET A 320 -4.26 9.52 14.85
N PHE A 321 -3.88 10.74 14.45
CA PHE A 321 -2.48 11.16 14.45
C PHE A 321 -2.04 11.51 15.87
N SER A 322 -1.18 10.66 16.45
CA SER A 322 -0.76 10.80 17.84
C SER A 322 -0.21 12.19 18.17
N ILE A 323 -0.82 12.82 19.17
CA ILE A 323 -0.37 14.12 19.69
C ILE A 323 1.04 14.05 20.31
N ALA A 324 1.44 12.90 20.85
CA ALA A 324 2.80 12.71 21.37
C ALA A 324 3.82 12.83 20.22
N GLY A 325 3.59 12.11 19.13
CA GLY A 325 4.44 12.20 17.94
C GLY A 325 4.41 13.58 17.29
N ALA A 326 3.27 14.29 17.31
CA ALA A 326 3.18 15.66 16.80
C ALA A 326 4.03 16.65 17.62
N ARG A 327 4.01 16.55 18.96
CA ARG A 327 4.84 17.37 19.85
C ARG A 327 6.32 17.08 19.66
N GLU A 328 6.69 15.81 19.56
CA GLU A 328 8.08 15.41 19.29
C GLU A 328 8.58 15.93 17.94
N THR A 329 7.75 15.82 16.90
CA THR A 329 7.99 16.43 15.58
C THR A 329 8.23 17.94 15.70
N TYR A 330 7.35 18.67 16.40
CA TYR A 330 7.52 20.11 16.63
C TYR A 330 8.85 20.44 17.30
N HIS A 331 9.21 19.72 18.37
CA HIS A 331 10.44 19.95 19.11
C HIS A 331 11.69 19.67 18.28
N GLU A 332 11.67 18.62 17.47
CA GLU A 332 12.76 18.30 16.54
C GLU A 332 12.95 19.41 15.50
N VAL A 333 11.88 19.76 14.77
CA VAL A 333 11.92 20.80 13.73
C VAL A 333 12.34 22.14 14.32
N LYS A 334 11.93 22.46 15.55
CA LYS A 334 12.34 23.69 16.24
C LYS A 334 13.85 23.81 16.43
N ARG A 335 14.58 22.70 16.59
CA ARG A 335 16.06 22.73 16.66
C ARG A 335 16.68 23.21 15.35
N ALA A 336 16.14 22.78 14.21
CA ALA A 336 16.56 23.26 12.89
C ALA A 336 16.32 24.78 12.76
N TYR A 337 15.12 25.25 13.11
CA TYR A 337 14.79 26.67 13.05
C TYR A 337 15.63 27.54 14.01
N GLN A 338 15.98 27.01 15.20
CA GLN A 338 16.90 27.66 16.14
C GLN A 338 18.29 27.82 15.52
N ALA A 339 18.85 26.74 14.97
CA ALA A 339 20.18 26.77 14.35
C ALA A 339 20.20 27.68 13.10
N LEU A 340 19.12 27.73 12.33
CA LEU A 340 18.98 28.58 11.14
C LEU A 340 18.57 30.03 11.45
N GLY A 341 18.51 30.42 12.73
CA GLY A 341 18.37 31.81 13.16
C GLY A 341 16.95 32.38 13.16
N ASN A 342 15.91 31.56 13.02
CA ASN A 342 14.51 32.02 13.08
C ASN A 342 13.59 31.08 13.87
N PRO A 343 13.85 30.85 15.18
CA PRO A 343 13.07 29.91 15.99
C PRO A 343 11.59 30.28 16.14
N ALA A 344 11.22 31.56 15.93
CA ALA A 344 9.85 32.02 16.03
C ALA A 344 8.99 31.65 14.81
N ALA A 345 9.63 31.33 13.68
CA ALA A 345 8.92 30.99 12.44
C ALA A 345 8.29 29.59 12.46
N ILE A 346 8.63 28.73 13.41
CA ILE A 346 7.92 27.47 13.67
C ILE A 346 7.09 27.58 14.96
N SER A 347 5.80 27.25 14.86
CA SER A 347 4.86 27.29 15.98
C SER A 347 3.93 26.07 15.95
N MET A 348 3.29 25.79 17.08
CA MET A 348 2.30 24.72 17.19
C MET A 348 1.04 25.25 17.89
N SER A 349 -0.12 24.93 17.35
CA SER A 349 -1.42 25.10 17.99
C SER A 349 -1.99 23.72 18.29
N GLU A 350 -2.46 23.54 19.52
CA GLU A 350 -3.04 22.30 20.01
C GLU A 350 -4.35 22.61 20.72
N ASP A 351 -5.36 21.76 20.55
CA ASP A 351 -6.61 21.85 21.31
C ASP A 351 -7.22 20.48 21.60
N ASP A 352 -8.11 20.40 22.59
CA ASP A 352 -8.77 19.14 22.96
C ASP A 352 -9.98 18.84 22.08
N ALA A 353 -9.78 17.97 21.10
CA ALA A 353 -10.83 17.44 20.23
C ALA A 353 -10.37 16.09 19.63
N PRO A 354 -11.31 15.29 19.08
CA PRO A 354 -10.96 14.28 18.08
C PRO A 354 -10.47 14.96 16.79
N HIS A 355 -10.36 14.21 15.69
CA HIS A 355 -9.96 14.71 14.38
C HIS A 355 -10.84 15.88 13.88
N ALA A 356 -10.42 17.13 14.16
CA ALA A 356 -11.25 18.32 14.00
C ALA A 356 -10.44 19.60 13.83
N SER A 357 -11.14 20.66 13.41
CA SER A 357 -10.65 22.03 13.42
C SER A 357 -11.38 22.81 14.50
N THR A 358 -10.82 22.98 15.69
CA THR A 358 -11.47 23.76 16.76
C THR A 358 -11.41 25.26 16.48
N LEU A 359 -12.26 26.07 17.14
CA LEU A 359 -12.21 27.53 17.00
C LEU A 359 -10.82 28.09 17.32
N LYS A 360 -10.22 27.64 18.42
CA LYS A 360 -8.84 28.02 18.81
C LYS A 360 -7.83 27.73 17.70
N ASN A 361 -7.90 26.53 17.12
CA ASN A 361 -6.99 26.12 16.04
C ASN A 361 -7.21 26.96 14.77
N ARG A 362 -8.46 27.26 14.41
CA ARG A 362 -8.80 28.12 13.26
C ARG A 362 -8.29 29.55 13.46
N GLU A 363 -8.54 30.15 14.62
CA GLU A 363 -8.05 31.49 14.95
C GLU A 363 -6.52 31.58 15.02
N ALA A 364 -5.85 30.54 15.53
CA ALA A 364 -4.39 30.46 15.51
C ALA A 364 -3.83 30.41 14.07
N MET A 365 -4.47 29.66 13.17
CA MET A 365 -4.14 29.62 11.75
C MET A 365 -4.34 30.99 11.09
N TYR A 366 -5.45 31.67 11.37
CA TYR A 366 -5.70 33.02 10.85
C TYR A 366 -4.63 34.02 11.30
N ALA A 367 -4.31 34.02 12.60
CA ALA A 367 -3.29 34.89 13.17
C ALA A 367 -1.89 34.61 12.58
N PHE A 368 -1.56 33.33 12.38
CA PHE A 368 -0.31 32.91 11.76
C PHE A 368 -0.15 33.47 10.35
N PHE A 369 -1.15 33.29 9.48
CA PHE A 369 -1.07 33.81 8.11
C PHE A 369 -1.06 35.34 8.08
N ARG A 370 -1.86 36.01 8.93
CA ARG A 370 -1.83 37.47 9.02
C ARG A 370 -0.45 38.00 9.38
N LYS A 371 0.22 37.36 10.33
CA LYS A 371 1.59 37.73 10.73
C LYS A 371 2.59 37.50 9.60
N TYR A 372 2.65 36.29 9.04
CA TYR A 372 3.75 35.89 8.16
C TYR A 372 3.55 36.26 6.68
N LEU A 373 2.32 36.56 6.28
CA LEU A 373 1.99 37.14 4.98
C LEU A 373 1.66 38.64 5.07
N GLN A 374 2.04 39.28 6.17
CA GLN A 374 1.97 40.74 6.35
C GLN A 374 0.57 41.31 6.02
N ASN A 375 -0.47 40.69 6.57
CA ASN A 375 -1.86 41.05 6.38
C ASN A 375 -2.49 41.48 7.71
N PRO A 376 -2.23 42.71 8.19
CA PRO A 376 -2.71 43.16 9.51
C PRO A 376 -4.24 43.18 9.58
N GLY A 377 -4.79 42.92 10.76
CA GLY A 377 -6.23 42.95 11.03
C GLY A 377 -6.66 41.89 12.04
N ASP A 378 -7.98 41.73 12.20
CA ASP A 378 -8.55 40.83 13.20
C ASP A 378 -8.49 39.35 12.76
N SER A 379 -8.09 38.49 13.70
CA SER A 379 -7.99 37.04 13.53
C SER A 379 -9.21 36.30 14.08
N HIS A 380 -10.12 36.97 14.79
CA HIS A 380 -11.31 36.33 15.35
C HIS A 380 -12.24 35.77 14.28
N GLU A 381 -12.75 34.57 14.49
CA GLU A 381 -13.68 33.97 13.54
C GLU A 381 -15.02 34.71 13.54
N GLU A 382 -15.59 34.90 12.34
CA GLU A 382 -16.93 35.42 12.14
C GLU A 382 -17.89 34.27 11.81
N GLU A 383 -19.15 34.39 12.22
CA GLU A 383 -20.22 33.56 11.67
C GLU A 383 -20.37 33.81 10.16
N VAL A 384 -20.49 32.73 9.39
CA VAL A 384 -20.56 32.79 7.92
C VAL A 384 -21.76 32.02 7.39
N THR A 385 -22.30 32.51 6.28
CA THR A 385 -23.29 31.75 5.50
C THR A 385 -22.56 30.86 4.51
N LEU A 386 -22.78 29.56 4.62
CA LEU A 386 -22.20 28.55 3.74
C LEU A 386 -22.95 28.48 2.40
N PHE A 387 -22.26 28.04 1.36
CA PHE A 387 -22.86 27.73 0.07
C PHE A 387 -23.40 26.30 0.09
N ARG A 388 -24.45 26.04 -0.67
CA ARG A 388 -24.76 24.65 -1.04
C ARG A 388 -23.66 24.12 -1.97
N PRO A 389 -23.31 22.82 -1.91
CA PRO A 389 -22.25 22.26 -2.74
C PRO A 389 -22.40 22.59 -4.22
N GLU A 390 -23.60 22.43 -4.77
CA GLU A 390 -23.92 22.69 -6.18
C GLU A 390 -23.75 24.15 -6.62
N GLU A 391 -23.81 25.12 -5.70
CA GLU A 391 -23.48 26.52 -6.05
C GLU A 391 -22.01 26.63 -6.47
N LEU A 392 -21.13 25.87 -5.81
CA LEU A 392 -19.68 25.90 -6.01
C LEU A 392 -19.18 24.88 -7.06
N TRP A 393 -20.06 24.19 -7.79
CA TRP A 393 -19.61 23.34 -8.90
C TRP A 393 -19.09 24.15 -10.08
N ALA A 394 -17.88 23.85 -10.51
CA ALA A 394 -17.24 24.40 -11.69
C ALA A 394 -17.77 23.74 -12.97
N THR A 395 -18.23 22.49 -12.88
CA THR A 395 -18.88 21.75 -13.97
C THR A 395 -20.41 21.69 -13.79
N PRO A 396 -21.21 21.49 -14.86
CA PRO A 396 -22.67 21.41 -14.76
C PRO A 396 -23.21 20.31 -13.83
N ASN A 397 -22.60 19.13 -13.85
CA ASN A 397 -23.04 17.96 -13.08
C ASN A 397 -22.12 17.65 -11.90
N GLY A 398 -21.11 18.49 -11.66
CA GLY A 398 -20.18 18.32 -10.56
C GLY A 398 -19.19 17.19 -10.76
N GLN A 399 -18.87 16.79 -12.00
CA GLN A 399 -17.86 15.77 -12.31
C GLN A 399 -17.12 16.05 -13.63
N VAL A 400 -15.80 16.24 -13.57
CA VAL A 400 -14.97 16.47 -14.78
C VAL A 400 -14.88 15.27 -15.70
N ALA A 401 -15.00 14.05 -15.16
CA ALA A 401 -14.98 12.83 -15.96
C ALA A 401 -16.16 12.80 -16.95
N LEU A 402 -17.36 13.15 -16.48
CA LEU A 402 -18.58 13.14 -17.28
C LEU A 402 -18.71 14.39 -18.16
N ASP A 403 -18.45 15.57 -17.59
CA ASP A 403 -18.72 16.83 -18.27
C ASP A 403 -17.64 17.21 -19.29
N LEU A 404 -16.39 16.81 -19.07
CA LEU A 404 -15.24 17.20 -19.89
C LEU A 404 -14.48 16.03 -20.49
N GLY A 405 -14.86 14.78 -20.18
CA GLY A 405 -14.07 13.61 -20.56
C GLY A 405 -12.66 13.66 -19.98
N SER A 406 -12.52 14.20 -18.75
CA SER A 406 -11.21 14.35 -18.10
C SER A 406 -10.49 13.01 -18.06
N ARG A 407 -9.19 13.04 -18.33
CA ARG A 407 -8.31 11.93 -17.96
C ARG A 407 -8.37 11.72 -16.45
N ASN A 408 -8.10 10.49 -16.01
CA ASN A 408 -7.88 10.13 -14.62
C ASN A 408 -6.44 9.64 -14.42
N VAL A 409 -6.03 9.42 -13.16
CA VAL A 409 -4.67 8.94 -12.84
C VAL A 409 -4.41 7.57 -13.48
N PHE A 410 -5.42 6.69 -13.54
CA PHE A 410 -5.31 5.40 -14.23
C PHE A 410 -4.88 5.59 -15.69
N GLY A 411 -5.57 6.44 -16.44
CA GLY A 411 -5.28 6.68 -17.85
C GLY A 411 -3.88 7.26 -18.08
N LEU A 412 -3.40 8.14 -17.19
CA LEU A 412 -2.02 8.67 -17.27
C LEU A 412 -0.99 7.58 -16.96
N ASN A 413 -1.21 6.80 -15.90
CA ASN A 413 -0.31 5.74 -15.46
C ASN A 413 -0.25 4.56 -16.45
N ARG A 414 -1.38 4.20 -17.07
CA ARG A 414 -1.46 3.18 -18.12
C ARG A 414 -0.57 3.52 -19.31
N ASP A 415 -0.61 4.77 -19.78
CA ASP A 415 0.19 5.19 -20.93
C ASP A 415 1.69 5.06 -20.64
N GLU A 416 2.14 5.40 -19.42
CA GLU A 416 3.51 5.13 -18.99
C GLU A 416 3.81 3.62 -18.90
N ALA A 417 2.87 2.82 -18.38
CA ALA A 417 3.04 1.38 -18.24
C ALA A 417 3.23 0.67 -19.58
N ILE A 418 2.47 1.06 -20.62
CA ILE A 418 2.59 0.53 -21.98
C ILE A 418 4.00 0.81 -22.53
N GLN A 419 4.53 2.02 -22.34
CA GLN A 419 5.89 2.37 -22.78
C GLN A 419 6.96 1.56 -22.04
N LYS A 420 6.78 1.37 -20.73
CA LYS A 420 7.68 0.58 -19.87
C LYS A 420 7.66 -0.90 -20.28
N LYS A 421 6.49 -1.45 -20.61
CA LYS A 421 6.34 -2.82 -21.11
C LYS A 421 7.08 -3.04 -22.42
N GLU A 422 6.95 -2.13 -23.37
CA GLU A 422 7.67 -2.21 -24.64
C GLU A 422 9.19 -2.21 -24.45
N ARG A 423 9.70 -1.51 -23.43
CA ARG A 423 11.12 -1.59 -23.05
C ARG A 423 11.49 -2.97 -22.52
N ILE A 424 10.69 -3.56 -21.62
CA ILE A 424 10.92 -4.94 -21.12
C ILE A 424 10.94 -5.93 -22.29
N ARG A 425 9.97 -5.86 -23.22
CA ARG A 425 9.91 -6.72 -24.41
C ARG A 425 11.17 -6.61 -25.27
N LYS A 426 11.73 -5.41 -25.43
CA LYS A 426 13.02 -5.21 -26.13
C LYS A 426 14.21 -5.83 -25.38
N GLU A 427 14.21 -5.75 -24.04
CA GLU A 427 15.26 -6.37 -23.22
C GLU A 427 15.26 -7.92 -23.32
N ARG A 428 14.11 -8.55 -23.65
CA ARG A 428 14.00 -10.01 -23.85
C ARG A 428 14.83 -10.55 -25.01
N VAL A 429 15.23 -9.72 -25.98
CA VAL A 429 16.08 -10.14 -27.11
C VAL A 429 17.45 -10.64 -26.64
N ASN A 430 18.00 -10.03 -25.58
CA ASN A 430 19.25 -10.44 -24.94
C ASN A 430 18.96 -10.87 -23.49
N PHE A 431 18.04 -11.82 -23.34
CA PHE A 431 17.60 -12.30 -22.04
C PHE A 431 18.74 -12.98 -21.27
N GLU A 432 18.90 -12.59 -20.01
CA GLU A 432 19.87 -13.19 -19.08
C GLU A 432 19.18 -13.49 -17.74
N SER A 433 18.96 -14.77 -17.44
CA SER A 433 18.25 -15.21 -16.23
C SER A 433 18.83 -14.59 -14.96
N GLN A 434 20.16 -14.58 -14.83
CA GLN A 434 20.83 -14.05 -13.64
C GLN A 434 20.61 -12.54 -13.45
N LYS A 435 20.48 -11.78 -14.55
CA LYS A 435 20.20 -10.34 -14.49
C LYS A 435 18.79 -10.08 -14.00
N VAL A 436 17.80 -10.84 -14.46
CA VAL A 436 16.41 -10.76 -13.99
C VAL A 436 16.32 -11.14 -12.51
N ILE A 437 16.93 -12.26 -12.11
CA ILE A 437 16.98 -12.70 -10.71
C ILE A 437 17.60 -11.63 -9.82
N THR A 438 18.70 -11.02 -10.25
CA THR A 438 19.38 -9.96 -9.48
C THR A 438 18.51 -8.71 -9.34
N LYS A 439 17.86 -8.26 -10.43
CA LYS A 439 16.90 -7.15 -10.39
C LYS A 439 15.72 -7.47 -9.46
N ALA A 440 15.14 -8.67 -9.56
CA ALA A 440 14.01 -9.08 -8.74
C ALA A 440 14.37 -9.16 -7.25
N LYS A 441 15.52 -9.72 -6.88
CA LYS A 441 16.00 -9.72 -5.48
C LYS A 441 16.18 -8.30 -4.94
N ALA A 442 16.85 -7.44 -5.72
CA ALA A 442 17.10 -6.05 -5.33
C ALA A 442 15.79 -5.28 -5.14
N LEU A 443 14.85 -5.40 -6.09
CA LEU A 443 13.60 -4.63 -6.08
C LEU A 443 12.62 -5.06 -4.98
N THR A 444 12.56 -6.36 -4.71
CA THR A 444 11.63 -6.93 -3.71
C THR A 444 12.12 -6.74 -2.28
N GLY A 445 13.40 -6.44 -2.08
CA GLY A 445 14.04 -6.43 -0.76
C GLY A 445 14.35 -7.82 -0.20
N TYR A 446 14.43 -8.84 -1.06
CA TYR A 446 14.58 -10.23 -0.60
C TYR A 446 15.84 -10.43 0.24
N GLN A 447 15.68 -10.99 1.44
CA GLN A 447 16.76 -11.35 2.34
C GLN A 447 16.85 -12.87 2.44
N SER A 448 17.96 -13.47 2.02
CA SER A 448 18.08 -14.95 2.09
C SER A 448 17.92 -15.44 3.53
N PRO A 449 16.99 -16.37 3.82
CA PRO A 449 16.74 -16.83 5.18
C PRO A 449 17.95 -17.57 5.75
N SER A 450 18.16 -17.48 7.07
CA SER A 450 19.26 -18.16 7.75
C SER A 450 19.08 -19.68 7.76
N THR A 451 20.17 -20.41 8.00
CA THR A 451 20.15 -21.87 8.17
C THR A 451 19.96 -22.30 9.63
N SER A 452 20.02 -21.39 10.61
CA SER A 452 19.90 -21.71 12.04
C SER A 452 18.45 -21.66 12.49
N GLN A 453 17.73 -22.78 12.37
CA GLN A 453 16.31 -22.87 12.72
C GLN A 453 16.11 -23.97 13.75
N LYS A 454 15.22 -23.71 14.72
CA LYS A 454 14.73 -24.75 15.63
C LYS A 454 13.39 -25.25 15.11
N VAL A 455 13.26 -26.56 14.96
CA VAL A 455 12.01 -27.19 14.52
C VAL A 455 11.48 -28.05 15.64
N HIS A 456 10.28 -27.69 16.12
CA HIS A 456 9.62 -28.34 17.24
C HIS A 456 8.49 -29.23 16.73
N PHE A 457 8.54 -30.52 17.06
CA PHE A 457 7.42 -31.43 16.82
C PHE A 457 6.31 -31.16 17.82
N ALA A 458 5.11 -30.90 17.30
CA ALA A 458 3.94 -30.46 18.06
C ALA A 458 2.86 -31.54 18.22
N GLY A 459 3.04 -32.71 17.58
CA GLY A 459 2.09 -33.82 17.64
C GLY A 459 1.85 -34.45 16.28
N GLN A 460 1.04 -35.50 16.26
CA GLN A 460 0.70 -36.23 15.05
C GLN A 460 -0.70 -36.83 15.15
N TYR A 461 -1.41 -36.87 14.02
CA TYR A 461 -2.62 -37.66 13.82
C TYR A 461 -2.38 -38.76 12.78
N SER A 462 -3.10 -39.87 12.92
CA SER A 462 -3.08 -40.99 11.97
C SER A 462 -4.36 -40.99 11.17
N ARG A 463 -4.21 -41.03 9.84
CA ARG A 463 -5.32 -41.17 8.88
C ARG A 463 -5.10 -42.43 8.05
N ASP A 464 -6.11 -42.80 7.26
CA ASP A 464 -6.03 -44.00 6.43
C ASP A 464 -4.93 -43.87 5.35
N GLY A 465 -3.86 -44.65 5.51
CA GLY A 465 -2.70 -44.71 4.61
C GLY A 465 -1.59 -43.67 4.85
N TYR A 466 -1.72 -42.77 5.83
CA TYR A 466 -0.73 -41.73 6.09
C TYR A 466 -0.83 -41.11 7.51
N LYS A 467 0.18 -40.33 7.87
CA LYS A 467 0.26 -39.57 9.13
C LYS A 467 0.35 -38.08 8.84
N VAL A 468 -0.33 -37.27 9.66
CA VAL A 468 -0.21 -35.81 9.64
C VAL A 468 0.60 -35.38 10.85
N GLN A 469 1.82 -34.91 10.63
CA GLN A 469 2.72 -34.44 11.67
C GLN A 469 2.70 -32.92 11.75
N LYS A 470 2.60 -32.37 12.95
CA LYS A 470 2.55 -30.93 13.23
C LYS A 470 3.92 -30.44 13.64
N TYR A 471 4.38 -29.34 13.07
CA TYR A 471 5.67 -28.74 13.41
C TYR A 471 5.62 -27.22 13.50
N LEU A 472 6.35 -26.68 14.47
CA LEU A 472 6.60 -25.26 14.59
C LEU A 472 8.07 -24.98 14.29
N MET A 473 8.35 -24.22 13.23
CA MET A 473 9.67 -23.69 12.97
C MET A 473 9.83 -22.37 13.70
N ILE A 474 10.93 -22.18 14.42
CA ILE A 474 11.22 -21.00 15.22
C ILE A 474 12.57 -20.43 14.80
N GLU A 475 12.58 -19.15 14.43
CA GLU A 475 13.77 -18.33 14.21
C GLU A 475 13.62 -17.03 15.00
N GLU A 476 14.50 -16.84 15.99
CA GLU A 476 14.37 -15.76 16.97
C GLU A 476 12.96 -15.73 17.60
N GLU A 477 12.15 -14.71 17.30
CA GLU A 477 10.77 -14.54 17.77
C GLU A 477 9.72 -14.88 16.69
N GLN A 478 10.15 -15.16 15.45
CA GLN A 478 9.26 -15.55 14.36
C GLN A 478 8.98 -17.05 14.43
N VAL A 479 7.71 -17.41 14.24
CA VAL A 479 7.31 -18.80 14.09
C VAL A 479 6.59 -19.06 12.76
N THR A 480 6.86 -20.21 12.17
CA THR A 480 6.20 -20.68 10.95
C THR A 480 5.59 -22.06 11.24
N PRO A 481 4.24 -22.15 11.36
CA PRO A 481 3.57 -23.42 11.57
C PRO A 481 3.45 -24.18 10.25
N PHE A 482 3.78 -25.47 10.26
CA PHE A 482 3.64 -26.33 9.10
C PHE A 482 3.18 -27.74 9.47
N LEU A 483 2.59 -28.42 8.49
CA LEU A 483 2.15 -29.80 8.53
C LEU A 483 3.00 -30.62 7.57
N LEU A 484 3.41 -31.81 8.00
CA LEU A 484 4.07 -32.80 7.18
C LEU A 484 3.20 -34.06 7.07
N PHE A 485 2.78 -34.37 5.86
CA PHE A 485 1.97 -35.52 5.50
C PHE A 485 2.90 -36.64 5.04
N VAL A 486 2.98 -37.69 5.85
CA VAL A 486 3.91 -38.81 5.67
C VAL A 486 3.11 -40.06 5.29
N PRO A 487 3.23 -40.56 4.05
CA PRO A 487 2.55 -41.78 3.64
C PRO A 487 3.13 -43.01 4.34
N ASP A 488 2.30 -44.02 4.59
CA ASP A 488 2.76 -45.30 5.16
C ASP A 488 3.71 -46.03 4.20
N GLN A 489 3.51 -45.85 2.89
CA GLN A 489 4.39 -46.34 1.83
C GLN A 489 4.87 -45.19 0.94
N ALA A 490 6.01 -44.59 1.33
CA ALA A 490 6.59 -43.47 0.59
C ALA A 490 7.27 -43.91 -0.72
N ARG A 491 6.95 -43.23 -1.82
CA ARG A 491 7.78 -43.22 -3.03
C ARG A 491 9.13 -42.60 -2.68
N LYS A 492 10.21 -43.26 -3.10
CA LYS A 492 11.55 -42.70 -2.89
C LYS A 492 11.69 -41.44 -3.73
N LYS A 493 12.22 -40.38 -3.10
CA LYS A 493 12.63 -39.09 -3.68
C LYS A 493 11.56 -38.01 -3.85
N GLU A 494 10.29 -38.30 -4.06
CA GLU A 494 9.33 -37.21 -4.35
C GLU A 494 8.79 -36.52 -3.10
N THR A 495 8.89 -35.19 -3.05
CA THR A 495 8.33 -34.37 -1.97
C THR A 495 7.68 -33.11 -2.56
N ILE A 496 6.45 -32.85 -2.14
CA ILE A 496 5.71 -31.64 -2.49
C ILE A 496 5.84 -30.62 -1.34
N LEU A 497 6.12 -29.39 -1.71
CA LEU A 497 6.02 -28.22 -0.85
C LEU A 497 4.81 -27.40 -1.31
N TYR A 498 3.76 -27.28 -0.49
CA TYR A 498 2.45 -26.80 -0.90
C TYR A 498 2.00 -25.55 -0.14
N PHE A 499 1.61 -24.51 -0.87
CA PHE A 499 1.13 -23.24 -0.34
C PHE A 499 -0.22 -22.83 -0.95
N HIS A 500 -1.14 -22.39 -0.12
CA HIS A 500 -2.48 -21.96 -0.56
C HIS A 500 -2.92 -20.73 0.24
N PRO A 501 -3.58 -19.72 -0.38
CA PRO A 501 -4.02 -18.52 0.33
C PRO A 501 -4.97 -18.81 1.52
N ASP A 502 -5.82 -19.83 1.42
CA ASP A 502 -6.71 -20.29 2.52
C ASP A 502 -5.96 -20.94 3.71
N GLY A 503 -4.65 -21.14 3.57
CA GLY A 503 -3.80 -21.73 4.59
C GLY A 503 -3.86 -23.26 4.65
N LYS A 504 -2.85 -23.83 5.30
CA LYS A 504 -2.60 -25.28 5.37
C LYS A 504 -3.72 -26.06 6.05
N THR A 505 -4.47 -25.43 6.97
CA THR A 505 -5.49 -26.12 7.77
C THR A 505 -6.69 -26.49 6.91
N VAL A 506 -7.14 -25.58 6.05
CA VAL A 506 -8.24 -25.82 5.11
C VAL A 506 -7.83 -26.94 4.14
N GLN A 507 -6.63 -26.81 3.57
CA GLN A 507 -6.09 -27.76 2.60
C GLN A 507 -5.72 -29.14 3.17
N ALA A 508 -5.69 -29.26 4.50
CA ALA A 508 -5.47 -30.52 5.18
C ALA A 508 -6.76 -31.32 5.40
N ALA A 509 -7.93 -30.81 5.01
CA ALA A 509 -9.19 -31.55 5.16
C ALA A 509 -9.18 -32.83 4.30
N PRO A 510 -9.84 -33.93 4.75
CA PRO A 510 -10.02 -35.11 3.91
C PRO A 510 -10.76 -34.77 2.61
N GLY A 511 -10.33 -35.35 1.49
CA GLY A 511 -10.86 -35.03 0.16
C GLY A 511 -10.17 -33.88 -0.57
N GLU A 512 -9.31 -33.10 0.09
CA GLU A 512 -8.52 -32.04 -0.55
C GLU A 512 -7.28 -32.59 -1.27
N GLN A 513 -6.63 -31.75 -2.10
CA GLN A 513 -5.52 -32.14 -2.99
C GLN A 513 -4.34 -32.80 -2.27
N ILE A 514 -4.02 -32.37 -1.04
CA ILE A 514 -2.94 -32.96 -0.24
C ILE A 514 -3.20 -34.44 0.00
N GLU A 515 -4.45 -34.83 0.28
CA GLU A 515 -4.80 -36.22 0.56
C GLU A 515 -4.58 -37.10 -0.67
N ALA A 516 -4.94 -36.61 -1.86
CA ALA A 516 -4.74 -37.33 -3.09
C ALA A 516 -3.25 -37.62 -3.35
N TRP A 517 -2.37 -36.63 -3.18
CA TRP A 517 -0.94 -36.81 -3.38
C TRP A 517 -0.32 -37.75 -2.33
N VAL A 518 -0.70 -37.61 -1.06
CA VAL A 518 -0.13 -38.47 0.00
C VAL A 518 -0.58 -39.92 -0.16
N LYS A 519 -1.83 -40.19 -0.59
CA LYS A 519 -2.30 -41.55 -0.89
C LYS A 519 -1.58 -42.20 -2.08
N GLN A 520 -1.00 -41.40 -2.97
CA GLN A 520 -0.12 -41.90 -4.03
C GLN A 520 1.30 -42.26 -3.52
N GLY A 521 1.60 -42.00 -2.25
CA GLY A 521 2.91 -42.24 -1.64
C GLY A 521 3.85 -41.04 -1.71
N ILE A 522 3.37 -39.84 -2.03
CA ILE A 522 4.18 -38.61 -2.10
C ILE A 522 4.17 -37.93 -0.74
N MET A 523 5.34 -37.53 -0.22
CA MET A 523 5.39 -36.76 1.01
C MET A 523 5.00 -35.30 0.73
N VAL A 524 4.15 -34.69 1.54
CA VAL A 524 3.71 -33.29 1.35
C VAL A 524 4.03 -32.47 2.60
N LEU A 525 4.67 -31.32 2.44
CA LEU A 525 4.79 -30.30 3.48
C LEU A 525 3.91 -29.11 3.08
N SER A 526 2.98 -28.72 3.94
CA SER A 526 2.19 -27.49 3.76
C SER A 526 2.40 -26.55 4.94
N ALA A 527 2.65 -25.28 4.65
CA ALA A 527 2.97 -24.26 5.64
C ALA A 527 2.14 -22.99 5.40
N ASP A 528 1.85 -22.27 6.48
CA ASP A 528 1.30 -20.92 6.38
C ASP A 528 2.47 -19.94 6.24
N VAL A 529 2.45 -19.13 5.20
CA VAL A 529 3.41 -18.02 5.01
C VAL A 529 2.84 -16.74 5.63
N ARG A 530 3.70 -15.76 5.92
CA ARG A 530 3.26 -14.49 6.51
C ARG A 530 2.09 -13.87 5.71
N GLY A 531 1.00 -13.54 6.41
CA GLY A 531 -0.23 -13.01 5.84
C GLY A 531 -1.30 -14.05 5.46
N THR A 532 -1.05 -15.35 5.69
CA THR A 532 -1.98 -16.44 5.36
C THR A 532 -2.21 -17.40 6.52
N GLY A 533 -3.33 -18.13 6.52
CA GLY A 533 -3.62 -19.16 7.51
C GLY A 533 -3.49 -18.67 8.96
N GLU A 534 -2.69 -19.37 9.78
CA GLU A 534 -2.43 -18.98 11.18
C GLU A 534 -1.52 -17.74 11.32
N LEU A 535 -0.92 -17.24 10.23
CA LEU A 535 -0.03 -16.06 10.20
C LEU A 535 -0.69 -14.82 9.57
N GLY A 536 -2.01 -14.80 9.42
CA GLY A 536 -2.74 -13.67 8.86
C GLY A 536 -4.26 -13.72 9.10
N PRO A 537 -5.00 -12.70 8.66
CA PRO A 537 -4.52 -11.46 8.02
C PRO A 537 -4.01 -10.39 9.01
N GLY A 538 -4.14 -10.63 10.32
CA GLY A 538 -3.71 -9.73 11.38
C GLY A 538 -4.66 -8.55 11.65
N TYR A 539 -4.25 -7.65 12.56
CA TYR A 539 -5.09 -6.55 13.04
C TYR A 539 -5.09 -5.32 12.13
N LEU A 540 -4.01 -5.07 11.36
CA LEU A 540 -3.88 -3.81 10.62
C LEU A 540 -4.76 -3.84 9.37
N LYS A 541 -5.88 -3.12 9.44
CA LYS A 541 -6.72 -2.79 8.28
C LYS A 541 -6.30 -1.47 7.64
N GLY A 542 -6.18 -0.42 8.46
CA GLY A 542 -5.89 0.95 8.03
C GLY A 542 -7.07 1.62 7.32
N ASP A 543 -6.81 2.77 6.70
CA ASP A 543 -7.80 3.63 6.02
C ASP A 543 -8.02 3.29 4.53
N ALA A 544 -7.20 2.39 3.95
CA ALA A 544 -7.33 1.87 2.58
C ALA A 544 -7.55 0.34 2.62
N TYR A 545 -8.77 -0.05 3.00
CA TYR A 545 -9.18 -1.44 3.20
C TYR A 545 -10.27 -1.85 2.20
N ILE A 546 -9.84 -2.43 1.07
CA ILE A 546 -10.69 -2.67 -0.10
C ILE A 546 -10.88 -4.18 -0.28
N ASP A 547 -12.12 -4.63 -0.45
CA ASP A 547 -12.49 -6.05 -0.60
C ASP A 547 -11.85 -6.98 0.44
N SER A 548 -11.82 -6.53 1.69
CA SER A 548 -11.20 -7.23 2.82
C SER A 548 -9.66 -7.33 2.79
N VAL A 549 -8.99 -6.55 1.93
CA VAL A 549 -7.54 -6.50 1.78
C VAL A 549 -6.98 -5.19 2.32
N SER A 550 -5.97 -5.29 3.20
CA SER A 550 -5.27 -4.13 3.76
C SER A 550 -4.18 -3.65 2.81
N TYR A 551 -4.39 -2.52 2.13
CA TYR A 551 -3.32 -1.90 1.34
C TYR A 551 -2.27 -1.29 2.26
N ASN A 552 -2.66 -0.91 3.47
CA ASN A 552 -1.79 -0.33 4.49
C ASN A 552 -0.64 -1.26 4.89
N GLN A 553 -0.88 -2.58 4.97
CA GLN A 553 0.20 -3.57 5.15
C GLN A 553 1.18 -3.58 3.97
N TRP A 554 0.66 -3.46 2.75
CA TRP A 554 1.48 -3.43 1.54
C TRP A 554 2.30 -2.14 1.44
N PHE A 555 1.73 -0.98 1.80
CA PHE A 555 2.46 0.28 1.92
C PHE A 555 3.58 0.17 2.96
N GLY A 556 3.36 -0.53 4.08
CA GLY A 556 4.39 -0.79 5.08
C GLY A 556 5.63 -1.49 4.51
N GLY A 557 5.42 -2.55 3.71
CA GLY A 557 6.51 -3.23 3.00
C GLY A 557 7.23 -2.32 1.99
N MET A 558 6.48 -1.45 1.31
CA MET A 558 7.03 -0.49 0.35
C MET A 558 7.89 0.60 1.03
N LEU A 559 7.46 1.15 2.16
CA LEU A 559 8.21 2.16 2.92
C LEU A 559 9.57 1.63 3.39
N LEU A 560 9.64 0.34 3.69
CA LEU A 560 10.81 -0.36 4.21
C LEU A 560 11.66 -1.03 3.14
N HIS A 561 11.29 -0.90 1.86
CA HIS A 561 11.97 -1.59 0.76
C HIS A 561 12.00 -3.12 0.91
N GLN A 562 11.01 -3.73 1.59
CA GLN A 562 10.85 -5.17 1.69
C GLN A 562 9.38 -5.59 1.50
N SER A 563 9.08 -6.02 0.28
CA SER A 563 7.73 -6.40 -0.16
C SER A 563 7.16 -7.61 0.60
N ILE A 564 5.82 -7.71 0.63
CA ILE A 564 5.14 -8.92 1.14
C ILE A 564 5.55 -10.15 0.32
N VAL A 565 5.70 -10.00 -1.00
CA VAL A 565 6.22 -11.04 -1.91
C VAL A 565 7.59 -11.55 -1.48
N ALA A 566 8.53 -10.67 -1.13
CA ALA A 566 9.84 -11.07 -0.60
C ALA A 566 9.70 -11.87 0.69
N ARG A 567 8.91 -11.37 1.64
CA ARG A 567 8.70 -12.03 2.94
C ARG A 567 8.09 -13.43 2.78
N GLN A 568 7.09 -13.57 1.92
CA GLN A 568 6.50 -14.88 1.63
C GLN A 568 7.49 -15.78 0.89
N ALA A 569 8.27 -15.26 -0.07
CA ALA A 569 9.30 -16.03 -0.74
C ALA A 569 10.38 -16.54 0.24
N GLU A 570 10.78 -15.73 1.22
CA GLU A 570 11.69 -16.12 2.30
C GLU A 570 11.14 -17.30 3.11
N ASP A 571 9.85 -17.27 3.47
CA ASP A 571 9.19 -18.35 4.20
C ASP A 571 9.16 -19.64 3.35
N MET A 572 8.90 -19.53 2.04
CA MET A 572 8.89 -20.66 1.12
C MET A 572 10.29 -21.27 0.94
N VAL A 573 11.32 -20.44 0.75
CA VAL A 573 12.72 -20.87 0.65
C VAL A 573 13.17 -21.55 1.94
N ARG A 574 12.72 -21.03 3.10
CA ARG A 574 12.99 -21.62 4.40
C ARG A 574 12.48 -23.06 4.48
N MET A 575 11.24 -23.30 4.06
CA MET A 575 10.67 -24.65 4.03
C MET A 575 11.41 -25.59 3.07
N ALA A 576 11.79 -25.10 1.89
CA ALA A 576 12.55 -25.89 0.92
C ALA A 576 13.93 -26.33 1.46
N ARG A 577 14.64 -25.41 2.14
CA ARG A 577 15.92 -25.70 2.79
C ARG A 577 15.77 -26.67 3.95
N TYR A 578 14.71 -26.52 4.74
CA TYR A 578 14.40 -27.46 5.83
C TYR A 578 14.19 -28.87 5.29
N LEU A 579 13.35 -29.06 4.26
CA LEU A 579 13.13 -30.37 3.63
C LEU A 579 14.44 -30.98 3.14
N THR A 580 15.25 -30.20 2.43
CA THR A 580 16.55 -30.64 1.91
C THR A 580 17.48 -31.12 3.03
N SER A 581 17.51 -30.40 4.15
CA SER A 581 18.34 -30.76 5.31
C SER A 581 17.79 -31.96 6.08
N ALA A 582 16.49 -31.95 6.41
CA ALA A 582 15.84 -32.97 7.23
C ALA A 582 15.79 -34.34 6.54
N PHE A 583 15.74 -34.36 5.20
CA PHE A 583 15.64 -35.58 4.41
C PHE A 583 16.85 -35.79 3.49
N LYS A 584 18.01 -35.24 3.85
CA LYS A 584 19.26 -35.31 3.06
C LYS A 584 19.62 -36.75 2.66
N GLU A 585 19.45 -37.72 3.56
CA GLU A 585 19.78 -39.14 3.32
C GLU A 585 18.81 -39.82 2.33
N ARG A 586 17.66 -39.21 2.04
CA ARG A 586 16.65 -39.76 1.12
C ARG A 586 16.80 -39.27 -0.32
N GLU A 587 17.73 -38.35 -0.59
CA GLU A 587 17.92 -37.71 -1.90
C GLU A 587 16.61 -37.19 -2.50
N ILE A 588 15.86 -36.42 -1.71
CA ILE A 588 14.57 -35.89 -2.16
C ILE A 588 14.72 -34.88 -3.31
N SER A 589 13.69 -34.84 -4.16
CA SER A 589 13.42 -33.78 -5.14
C SER A 589 12.18 -33.03 -4.68
N ILE A 590 12.26 -31.71 -4.68
CA ILE A 590 11.21 -30.81 -4.24
C ILE A 590 10.44 -30.32 -5.46
N THR A 591 9.12 -30.57 -5.44
CA THR A 591 8.16 -29.84 -6.27
C THR A 591 7.44 -28.83 -5.41
N ALA A 592 7.58 -27.55 -5.71
CA ALA A 592 6.85 -26.51 -4.99
C ALA A 592 5.61 -26.10 -5.78
N ILE A 593 4.48 -25.99 -5.10
CA ILE A 593 3.17 -25.70 -5.67
C ILE A 593 2.54 -24.54 -4.89
N ALA A 594 2.06 -23.53 -5.60
CA ALA A 594 1.29 -22.42 -5.01
C ALA A 594 0.08 -22.10 -5.86
N HIS A 595 -0.97 -21.62 -5.19
CA HIS A 595 -2.23 -21.22 -5.81
C HIS A 595 -2.38 -19.70 -5.79
N SER A 596 -2.98 -19.18 -6.86
CA SER A 596 -3.58 -17.86 -6.92
C SER A 596 -2.63 -16.74 -6.44
N THR A 597 -3.03 -15.94 -5.45
CA THR A 597 -2.27 -14.79 -4.92
C THR A 597 -0.92 -15.12 -4.31
N LEU A 598 -0.61 -16.40 -4.04
CA LEU A 598 0.72 -16.85 -3.61
C LEU A 598 1.64 -17.27 -4.75
N THR A 599 1.13 -17.40 -5.99
CA THR A 599 1.96 -17.75 -7.15
C THR A 599 3.08 -16.75 -7.43
N PRO A 600 2.92 -15.42 -7.26
CA PRO A 600 4.04 -14.50 -7.42
C PRO A 600 5.15 -14.79 -6.40
N ALA A 601 4.81 -15.00 -5.13
CA ALA A 601 5.79 -15.31 -4.08
C ALA A 601 6.53 -16.62 -4.36
N LEU A 602 5.83 -17.67 -4.81
CA LEU A 602 6.49 -18.93 -5.18
C LEU A 602 7.40 -18.77 -6.39
N LEU A 603 6.99 -18.00 -7.39
CA LEU A 603 7.81 -17.75 -8.56
C LEU A 603 9.13 -17.05 -8.20
N HIS A 604 9.08 -16.09 -7.26
CA HIS A 604 10.27 -15.47 -6.68
C HIS A 604 11.11 -16.47 -5.89
N ALA A 605 10.51 -17.24 -4.99
CA ALA A 605 11.21 -18.26 -4.21
C ALA A 605 11.94 -19.26 -5.13
N ALA A 606 11.26 -19.79 -6.14
CA ALA A 606 11.84 -20.71 -7.11
C ALA A 606 13.02 -20.07 -7.86
N ALA A 607 12.90 -18.82 -8.32
CA ALA A 607 13.98 -18.12 -9.00
C ALA A 607 15.19 -17.87 -8.09
N PHE A 608 14.96 -17.70 -6.78
CA PHE A 608 16.00 -17.35 -5.80
C PHE A 608 16.67 -18.55 -5.16
N GLU A 609 16.03 -19.71 -5.19
CA GLU A 609 16.43 -20.94 -4.52
C GLU A 609 16.50 -22.13 -5.50
N PRO A 610 17.72 -22.52 -5.92
CA PRO A 610 17.93 -23.64 -6.84
C PRO A 610 17.51 -25.01 -6.31
N THR A 611 17.35 -25.17 -4.98
CA THR A 611 16.88 -26.45 -4.40
C THR A 611 15.41 -26.74 -4.68
N ILE A 612 14.64 -25.80 -5.24
CA ILE A 612 13.32 -26.06 -5.82
C ILE A 612 13.54 -26.52 -7.27
N GLN A 613 13.39 -27.82 -7.56
CA GLN A 613 13.68 -28.37 -8.90
C GLN A 613 12.48 -28.31 -9.84
N ARG A 614 11.26 -28.35 -9.30
CA ARG A 614 10.01 -28.28 -10.07
C ARG A 614 9.09 -27.24 -9.44
N THR A 615 8.47 -26.40 -10.26
CA THR A 615 7.53 -25.38 -9.82
C THR A 615 6.19 -25.58 -10.51
N VAL A 616 5.11 -25.57 -9.74
CA VAL A 616 3.73 -25.58 -10.24
C VAL A 616 3.05 -24.32 -9.78
N LEU A 617 2.52 -23.56 -10.73
CA LEU A 617 1.71 -22.38 -10.48
C LEU A 617 0.27 -22.70 -10.89
N VAL A 618 -0.63 -22.72 -9.91
CA VAL A 618 -2.06 -22.94 -10.14
C VAL A 618 -2.78 -21.60 -10.05
N GLU A 619 -3.59 -21.29 -11.07
CA GLU A 619 -4.27 -20.01 -11.19
C GLU A 619 -3.33 -18.80 -11.03
N PRO A 620 -2.16 -18.76 -11.70
CA PRO A 620 -1.28 -17.61 -11.56
C PRO A 620 -1.84 -16.39 -12.28
N LEU A 621 -1.60 -15.20 -11.70
CA LEU A 621 -1.68 -13.96 -12.45
C LEU A 621 -0.69 -14.04 -13.62
N TYR A 622 -1.18 -13.88 -14.84
CA TYR A 622 -0.31 -14.05 -16.00
C TYR A 622 0.72 -12.93 -16.16
N SER A 623 0.44 -11.72 -15.67
CA SER A 623 1.33 -10.55 -15.80
C SER A 623 0.95 -9.42 -14.84
N TYR A 624 1.95 -8.75 -14.29
CA TYR A 624 1.75 -7.49 -13.55
C TYR A 624 1.22 -6.37 -14.45
N GLU A 625 1.48 -6.39 -15.76
CA GLU A 625 0.93 -5.44 -16.73
C GLU A 625 -0.60 -5.40 -16.64
N SER A 626 -1.23 -6.56 -16.51
CA SER A 626 -2.70 -6.66 -16.49
C SER A 626 -3.35 -5.87 -15.35
N LEU A 627 -2.68 -5.74 -14.19
CA LEU A 627 -3.15 -4.94 -13.04
C LEU A 627 -3.13 -3.43 -13.31
N VAL A 628 -2.26 -3.01 -14.24
CA VAL A 628 -1.96 -1.60 -14.50
C VAL A 628 -2.64 -1.09 -15.77
N THR A 629 -2.84 -1.94 -16.76
CA THR A 629 -3.40 -1.55 -18.06
C THR A 629 -4.92 -1.60 -18.13
N HIS A 630 -5.58 -2.20 -17.13
CA HIS A 630 -7.03 -2.30 -17.01
C HIS A 630 -7.56 -1.43 -15.88
N GLU A 631 -8.70 -0.78 -16.11
CA GLU A 631 -9.28 0.21 -15.20
C GLU A 631 -9.86 -0.40 -13.92
N GLN A 632 -10.24 -1.67 -13.97
CA GLN A 632 -10.63 -2.48 -12.82
C GLN A 632 -9.61 -3.60 -12.61
N TYR A 633 -9.38 -4.00 -11.36
CA TYR A 633 -8.66 -5.18 -10.88
C TYR A 633 -9.20 -5.57 -9.50
N ASP A 634 -8.98 -6.81 -9.10
CA ASP A 634 -9.37 -7.34 -7.80
C ASP A 634 -8.27 -7.08 -6.75
N ALA A 635 -8.65 -6.41 -5.64
CA ALA A 635 -7.76 -5.98 -4.57
C ALA A 635 -6.86 -7.10 -3.99
N ARG A 636 -7.29 -8.36 -4.07
CA ARG A 636 -6.54 -9.52 -3.56
C ARG A 636 -5.16 -9.68 -4.21
N TRP A 637 -4.95 -9.13 -5.40
CA TRP A 637 -3.63 -9.16 -6.06
C TRP A 637 -2.57 -8.26 -5.42
N VAL A 638 -2.95 -7.24 -4.64
CA VAL A 638 -2.00 -6.22 -4.15
C VAL A 638 -0.86 -6.81 -3.33
N HIS A 639 -1.14 -7.74 -2.42
CA HIS A 639 -0.11 -8.39 -1.60
C HIS A 639 0.84 -9.28 -2.42
N GLY A 640 0.37 -9.79 -3.55
CA GLY A 640 1.15 -10.56 -4.53
C GLY A 640 1.94 -9.70 -5.51
N SER A 641 1.98 -8.37 -5.32
CA SER A 641 2.57 -7.43 -6.28
C SER A 641 3.79 -6.69 -5.73
N VAL A 642 4.69 -6.25 -6.61
CA VAL A 642 5.99 -5.67 -6.25
C VAL A 642 6.10 -4.24 -6.78
N ASN A 643 6.34 -3.29 -5.86
CA ASN A 643 6.59 -1.89 -6.22
C ASN A 643 7.65 -1.78 -7.33
N ASN A 644 7.37 -0.95 -8.33
CA ASN A 644 8.26 -0.63 -9.44
C ASN A 644 8.64 -1.83 -10.33
N ALA A 645 7.89 -2.95 -10.27
CA ALA A 645 8.16 -4.14 -11.08
C ALA A 645 8.14 -3.83 -12.59
N MET A 646 7.17 -3.04 -13.06
CA MET A 646 7.00 -2.74 -14.49
C MET A 646 8.17 -1.95 -15.11
N ASN A 647 9.12 -1.44 -14.32
CA ASN A 647 10.36 -0.85 -14.83
C ASN A 647 11.53 -1.84 -14.92
N ASN A 648 11.38 -3.06 -14.40
CA ASN A 648 12.51 -3.95 -14.14
C ASN A 648 12.31 -5.36 -14.72
N TYR A 649 11.12 -5.95 -14.55
CA TYR A 649 10.75 -7.29 -15.01
C TYR A 649 9.23 -7.51 -14.89
N ASP A 650 8.69 -8.51 -15.58
CA ASP A 650 7.33 -9.04 -15.37
C ASP A 650 7.38 -10.50 -14.87
N LEU A 651 6.24 -11.07 -14.46
CA LEU A 651 6.13 -12.45 -13.98
C LEU A 651 6.64 -13.45 -15.02
N ALA A 652 6.35 -13.24 -16.30
CA ALA A 652 6.90 -14.08 -17.38
C ALA A 652 8.43 -14.02 -17.44
N ASP A 653 9.05 -12.86 -17.18
CA ASP A 653 10.52 -12.72 -17.14
C ASP A 653 11.14 -13.58 -16.05
N LEU A 654 10.48 -13.63 -14.90
CA LEU A 654 10.90 -14.44 -13.76
C LEU A 654 10.67 -15.93 -14.03
N ALA A 655 9.56 -16.30 -14.66
CA ALA A 655 9.28 -17.68 -15.09
C ALA A 655 10.31 -18.20 -16.09
N ALA A 656 10.67 -17.40 -17.09
CA ALA A 656 11.70 -17.77 -18.04
C ALA A 656 13.09 -17.95 -17.39
N SER A 657 13.37 -17.22 -16.30
CA SER A 657 14.63 -17.34 -15.57
C SER A 657 14.82 -18.70 -14.89
N LEU A 658 13.74 -19.49 -14.76
CA LEU A 658 13.80 -20.84 -14.18
C LEU A 658 14.40 -21.88 -15.12
N ALA A 659 14.43 -21.62 -16.44
CA ALA A 659 14.93 -22.57 -17.42
C ALA A 659 16.38 -23.03 -17.09
N PRO A 660 16.69 -24.33 -17.16
CA PRO A 660 15.86 -25.43 -17.69
C PRO A 660 15.04 -26.19 -16.61
N ARG A 661 14.88 -25.66 -15.38
CA ARG A 661 14.11 -26.33 -14.30
C ARG A 661 12.63 -26.41 -14.64
N HIS A 662 11.98 -27.47 -14.19
CA HIS A 662 10.61 -27.78 -14.61
C HIS A 662 9.60 -26.74 -14.11
N LEU A 663 8.75 -26.27 -15.02
CA LEU A 663 7.67 -25.32 -14.74
C LEU A 663 6.34 -25.85 -15.32
N LEU A 664 5.34 -25.97 -14.46
CA LEU A 664 3.95 -26.22 -14.84
C LEU A 664 3.10 -24.99 -14.48
N VAL A 665 2.33 -24.51 -15.44
CA VAL A 665 1.34 -23.45 -15.25
C VAL A 665 -0.03 -24.05 -15.54
N VAL A 666 -0.95 -23.94 -14.57
CA VAL A 666 -2.31 -24.48 -14.68
C VAL A 666 -3.30 -23.33 -14.50
N ASN A 667 -4.24 -23.21 -15.44
CA ASN A 667 -5.36 -22.27 -15.39
C ASN A 667 -4.94 -20.80 -15.16
N PRO A 668 -4.02 -20.23 -15.96
CA PRO A 668 -3.61 -18.84 -15.76
C PRO A 668 -4.82 -17.89 -15.77
N ILE A 669 -4.82 -16.93 -14.84
CA ILE A 669 -5.91 -15.97 -14.65
C ILE A 669 -5.44 -14.53 -14.82
N ASP A 670 -6.40 -13.63 -15.04
CA ASP A 670 -6.20 -12.20 -15.18
C ASP A 670 -6.32 -11.44 -13.84
N HIS A 671 -6.21 -10.12 -13.95
CA HIS A 671 -6.32 -9.16 -12.86
C HIS A 671 -7.67 -9.16 -12.12
N GLN A 672 -8.69 -9.87 -12.62
CA GLN A 672 -10.03 -10.02 -12.05
C GLN A 672 -10.36 -11.47 -11.66
N PHE A 673 -9.37 -12.37 -11.66
CA PHE A 673 -9.55 -13.80 -11.40
C PHE A 673 -10.40 -14.53 -12.45
N ASN A 674 -10.53 -13.98 -13.65
CA ASN A 674 -11.08 -14.71 -14.80
C ASN A 674 -9.97 -15.48 -15.52
N SER A 675 -10.33 -16.53 -16.26
CA SER A 675 -9.37 -17.21 -17.14
C SER A 675 -8.68 -16.22 -18.07
N ALA A 676 -7.36 -16.28 -18.15
CA ALA A 676 -6.58 -15.34 -18.96
C ALA A 676 -7.00 -15.43 -20.43
N ASN A 677 -7.12 -14.28 -21.09
CA ASN A 677 -7.38 -14.24 -22.52
C ASN A 677 -6.28 -15.01 -23.27
N PRO A 678 -6.59 -16.04 -24.07
CA PRO A 678 -5.57 -16.87 -24.71
C PRO A 678 -4.59 -16.09 -25.58
N SER A 679 -5.04 -15.02 -26.25
CA SER A 679 -4.17 -14.19 -27.09
C SER A 679 -3.24 -13.30 -26.26
N GLU A 680 -3.73 -12.68 -25.19
CA GLU A 680 -2.91 -11.84 -24.31
C GLU A 680 -1.88 -12.69 -23.56
N PHE A 681 -2.33 -13.83 -23.04
CA PHE A 681 -1.46 -14.80 -22.37
C PHE A 681 -0.36 -15.28 -23.32
N GLU A 682 -0.71 -15.67 -24.55
CA GLU A 682 0.26 -16.12 -25.54
C GLU A 682 1.28 -15.03 -25.90
N GLN A 683 0.83 -13.78 -26.10
CA GLN A 683 1.74 -12.66 -26.37
C GLN A 683 2.78 -12.46 -25.27
N GLU A 684 2.41 -12.75 -24.03
CA GLU A 684 3.30 -12.58 -22.89
C GLU A 684 4.16 -13.82 -22.60
N TRP A 685 3.61 -15.03 -22.71
CA TRP A 685 4.25 -16.28 -22.29
C TRP A 685 4.90 -17.08 -23.42
N ALA A 686 4.72 -16.71 -24.69
CA ALA A 686 5.44 -17.32 -25.82
C ALA A 686 6.96 -17.33 -25.58
N PHE A 687 7.49 -16.20 -25.15
CA PHE A 687 8.92 -16.02 -24.88
C PHE A 687 9.44 -16.96 -23.77
N VAL A 688 8.60 -17.29 -22.76
CA VAL A 688 8.97 -18.24 -21.71
C VAL A 688 9.26 -19.60 -22.35
N ARG A 689 8.39 -20.06 -23.26
CA ARG A 689 8.59 -21.35 -23.96
C ARG A 689 9.85 -21.36 -24.83
N GLU A 690 10.18 -20.23 -25.44
CA GLU A 690 11.42 -20.07 -26.21
C GLU A 690 12.67 -20.25 -25.34
N GLN A 691 12.70 -19.69 -24.11
CA GLN A 691 13.84 -19.86 -23.20
C GLN A 691 14.03 -21.31 -22.75
N TYR A 692 12.95 -22.09 -22.74
CA TYR A 692 13.00 -23.52 -22.49
C TYR A 692 13.41 -24.35 -23.71
N GLN A 693 13.67 -23.72 -24.87
CA GLN A 693 14.06 -24.38 -26.12
C GLN A 693 13.12 -25.52 -26.53
N ASN A 694 11.84 -25.43 -26.14
CA ASN A 694 10.85 -26.51 -26.32
C ASN A 694 11.27 -27.86 -25.66
N SER A 695 12.09 -27.83 -24.61
CA SER A 695 12.62 -29.00 -23.88
C SER A 695 11.58 -29.87 -23.16
N GLY A 696 10.28 -29.59 -23.29
CA GLY A 696 9.21 -30.26 -22.55
C GLY A 696 9.18 -29.95 -21.04
N ASN A 697 10.23 -29.29 -20.52
CA ASN A 697 10.34 -28.92 -19.11
C ASN A 697 9.42 -27.75 -18.71
N VAL A 698 8.84 -27.04 -19.69
CA VAL A 698 7.75 -26.10 -19.46
C VAL A 698 6.46 -26.66 -20.05
N LYS A 699 5.40 -26.65 -19.26
CA LYS A 699 4.06 -27.04 -19.69
C LYS A 699 3.05 -26.03 -19.19
N ILE A 700 2.15 -25.61 -20.08
CA ILE A 700 1.07 -24.66 -19.78
C ILE A 700 -0.24 -25.37 -20.13
N LEU A 701 -1.18 -25.37 -19.19
CA LEU A 701 -2.44 -26.10 -19.30
C LEU A 701 -3.61 -25.23 -18.86
N VAL A 702 -4.72 -25.40 -19.57
CA VAL A 702 -6.03 -24.86 -19.23
C VAL A 702 -6.96 -26.07 -19.12
N THR A 703 -7.59 -26.25 -17.96
CA THR A 703 -8.51 -27.35 -17.65
C THR A 703 -9.92 -26.81 -17.50
N ASP A 704 -10.92 -27.61 -17.85
CA ASP A 704 -12.33 -27.19 -17.85
C ASP A 704 -13.01 -27.42 -16.47
N ASP A 705 -12.37 -28.15 -15.55
CA ASP A 705 -12.83 -28.39 -14.18
C ASP A 705 -11.67 -28.67 -13.18
N GLY A 706 -11.97 -28.65 -11.87
CA GLY A 706 -10.99 -28.83 -10.78
C GLY A 706 -10.54 -30.28 -10.53
N GLN A 707 -11.31 -31.30 -10.96
CA GLN A 707 -10.86 -32.69 -10.89
C GLN A 707 -9.78 -32.99 -11.94
N GLN A 708 -9.89 -32.36 -13.11
CA GLN A 708 -8.87 -32.41 -14.16
C GLN A 708 -7.57 -31.71 -13.74
N GLU A 709 -7.62 -30.66 -12.92
CA GLU A 709 -6.41 -30.01 -12.37
C GLU A 709 -5.57 -30.99 -11.55
N GLU A 710 -6.19 -31.70 -10.61
CA GLU A 710 -5.52 -32.64 -9.73
C GLU A 710 -4.88 -33.79 -10.52
N GLU A 711 -5.66 -34.42 -11.40
CA GLU A 711 -5.16 -35.49 -12.28
C GLU A 711 -4.02 -34.98 -13.16
N THR A 712 -4.11 -33.73 -13.63
CA THR A 712 -3.08 -33.09 -14.45
C THR A 712 -1.77 -32.92 -13.71
N ILE A 713 -1.80 -32.40 -12.47
CA ILE A 713 -0.61 -32.24 -11.64
C ILE A 713 0.00 -33.61 -11.34
N ILE A 714 -0.81 -34.59 -10.95
CA ILE A 714 -0.34 -35.96 -10.68
C ILE A 714 0.29 -36.59 -11.92
N ASN A 715 -0.33 -36.44 -13.10
CA ASN A 715 0.19 -36.99 -14.34
C ASN A 715 1.48 -36.31 -14.80
N TRP A 716 1.69 -35.03 -14.47
CA TRP A 716 2.93 -34.33 -14.76
C TRP A 716 4.05 -34.66 -13.76
N LEU A 717 3.71 -35.04 -12.52
CA LEU A 717 4.68 -35.50 -11.52
C LEU A 717 5.26 -36.88 -11.85
N ARG A 718 4.49 -37.73 -12.55
CA ARG A 718 4.88 -39.06 -13.06
C ARG A 718 5.83 -38.94 -14.25
#